data_AF-A0A968X7M9-F1
#
_entry.id   AF-A0A968X7M9-F1
#
_cell.length_a   1.000
_cell.length_b   1.000
_cell.length_c   1.000
_cell.angle_alpha   90.00
_cell.angle_beta   90.00
_cell.angle_gamma   90.00
#
_symmetry.space_group_name_H-M   'P 1'
#
loop_
_entity.id
_entity.type
_entity.pdbx_description
1 polymer ?
#
loop_
_entity_poly.entity_id
_entity_poly.type
_entity_poly.pdbx_seq_one_letter_code
_entity_poly.pdbx_strand_id
1 'polypeptide(L)'
;MWRNLKTTLFPYRRLALFTPVVIAGSIAAHHLGWFNRLEWQMRDLLVLSQTTDAKGRSVADKIVIVTIDEKDIAAVKNWPIPDENLADLLEKIRAQNPRVVGMDLYRDLPVGQGYDRLKKVFESMPSLIGVEKITGERVKPSAVLKAKDQVAIADLVLDGDRHVRRAMLTAEDSKEGNAQKAGLATQVALKYLEADNINLEPIKDTHYRLGKTDYRPLNIGEAGYNRQDLGGYQILMKWYGSESAFQQVSMRDVIAGKVDPNLMRDRMVFIGSFAESTNDFFNTPYSLKAKTTRVATPGVVIHANIAHQLVQSAIVGNHELHGFSDRQTYVWIGLWGIAGIAGCWWLAGDGLKRRLPGGNVLWGSIGLTTALIGCTYGGFVNGRLVPLTPALVAMLTGITGTALVYKQQRLEQANQQLLDYSKNLEVKVAERTQELSLAKQAADAANQAKSEFLANMSHELRTPLNGILGYAQVLQRSTELPTKSREGVEIIHQCGTHLLMLINDILDLSKIEARKLELHNNPINLSNFLNGVSEICRIRAQEKGVEFQLVLSPGLPTGIQADEKRLRQVLINLLGNAIKFTDQGRVTLRVSQTTEAETGVLGTIPTAEEEMRLRFQIEDTGVGMTDRQLGKIFQAFEQVGDNDRKTDGTGLGLAISQRIAELLGSQIQVRSHLGEGSTFWLDANFQTINDWATTPAAQSLQQQVVGFELGDRASAPSILLVDDDLKHRSVLNTLLAQIGFSLLTAENGVVGLQQAIAQLPDLIVLDLDMPEMNGFDLIEALQQNDKTTGIPIVVASARVFEEDRLKTLQAGASHFLPKPIQFEALLKVLEQSLALQWLYAEGAEKLEPQQETPTKMVPPSPEIIEKLYHLSMLGDIDAIEGTLRELVNDNSALSPFAKEIQGFAASFQTGKIRQFLKSFAMAESA
;
A
#
# COMPACT_ATOMS: atom_id res chain seq x y z
N MET A 1 -38.92 17.99 -31.87
CA MET A 1 -37.87 18.97 -32.27
C MET A 1 -37.11 19.58 -31.10
N TRP A 2 -37.70 20.46 -30.27
CA TRP A 2 -36.95 21.25 -29.27
C TRP A 2 -36.04 20.42 -28.33
N ARG A 3 -36.48 19.24 -27.90
CA ARG A 3 -35.70 18.31 -27.05
C ARG A 3 -34.45 17.74 -27.76
N ASN A 4 -34.53 17.51 -29.07
CA ASN A 4 -33.39 17.08 -29.90
C ASN A 4 -32.45 18.26 -30.21
N LEU A 5 -33.00 19.45 -30.45
CA LEU A 5 -32.21 20.67 -30.61
C LEU A 5 -31.40 20.99 -29.34
N LYS A 6 -32.01 20.79 -28.16
CA LYS A 6 -31.36 20.96 -26.86
C LYS A 6 -30.21 19.97 -26.69
N THR A 7 -30.38 18.69 -27.01
CA THR A 7 -29.31 17.68 -26.87
C THR A 7 -28.18 17.85 -27.88
N THR A 8 -28.46 18.29 -29.11
CA THR A 8 -27.40 18.59 -30.10
C THR A 8 -26.63 19.88 -29.79
N LEU A 9 -27.27 20.92 -29.24
CA LEU A 9 -26.63 22.21 -28.97
C LEU A 9 -26.01 22.35 -27.57
N PHE A 10 -26.44 21.54 -26.57
CA PHE A 10 -25.88 21.61 -25.22
C PHE A 10 -24.35 21.51 -25.13
N PRO A 11 -23.66 20.55 -25.81
CA PRO A 11 -22.21 20.46 -25.70
C PRO A 11 -21.50 21.71 -26.27
N TYR A 12 -22.07 22.36 -27.28
CA TYR A 12 -21.53 23.58 -27.87
C TYR A 12 -21.82 24.85 -27.05
N ARG A 13 -22.67 24.80 -26.02
CA ARG A 13 -23.07 25.99 -25.25
C ARG A 13 -21.90 26.63 -24.49
N ARG A 14 -21.02 25.84 -23.86
CA ARG A 14 -19.82 26.36 -23.19
C ARG A 14 -18.83 26.94 -24.23
N LEU A 15 -18.72 26.31 -25.40
CA LEU A 15 -17.87 26.76 -26.51
C LEU A 15 -18.33 28.10 -27.11
N ALA A 16 -19.64 28.26 -27.33
CA ALA A 16 -20.25 29.46 -27.91
C ALA A 16 -20.13 30.69 -26.99
N LEU A 17 -20.04 30.50 -25.67
CA LEU A 17 -19.78 31.58 -24.71
C LEU A 17 -18.28 31.89 -24.58
N PHE A 18 -17.41 30.88 -24.68
CA PHE A 18 -15.96 31.05 -24.55
C PHE A 18 -15.32 31.75 -25.77
N THR A 19 -15.79 31.42 -26.98
CA THR A 19 -15.20 31.91 -28.24
C THR A 19 -15.17 33.44 -28.36
N PRO A 20 -16.28 34.17 -28.11
CA PRO A 20 -16.26 35.63 -28.18
C PRO A 20 -15.37 36.26 -27.10
N VAL A 21 -15.27 35.66 -25.90
CA VAL A 21 -14.48 36.19 -24.79
C VAL A 21 -12.98 36.14 -25.11
N VAL A 22 -12.47 35.04 -25.66
CA VAL A 22 -11.05 34.92 -26.05
C VAL A 22 -10.69 35.92 -27.15
N ILE A 23 -11.55 36.04 -28.16
CA ILE A 23 -11.34 36.96 -29.29
C ILE A 23 -11.40 38.41 -28.82
N ALA A 24 -12.43 38.80 -28.06
CA ALA A 24 -12.58 40.15 -27.53
C ALA A 24 -11.45 40.52 -26.56
N GLY A 25 -11.02 39.60 -25.69
CA GLY A 25 -9.89 39.81 -24.78
C GLY A 25 -8.57 40.00 -25.54
N SER A 26 -8.34 39.24 -26.61
CA SER A 26 -7.14 39.39 -27.45
C SER A 26 -7.16 40.69 -28.27
N ILE A 27 -8.33 41.11 -28.75
CA ILE A 27 -8.54 42.42 -29.39
C ILE A 27 -8.28 43.57 -28.41
N ALA A 28 -8.82 43.49 -27.19
CA ALA A 28 -8.61 44.50 -26.15
C ALA A 28 -7.12 44.61 -25.74
N ALA A 29 -6.44 43.48 -25.53
CA ALA A 29 -5.00 43.45 -25.25
C ALA A 29 -4.16 44.03 -26.40
N HIS A 30 -4.56 43.81 -27.66
CA HIS A 30 -3.91 44.45 -28.82
C HIS A 30 -4.12 45.97 -28.83
N HIS A 31 -5.36 46.45 -28.62
CA HIS A 31 -5.67 47.88 -28.56
C HIS A 31 -4.98 48.58 -27.38
N LEU A 32 -4.73 47.87 -26.27
CA LEU A 32 -3.93 48.36 -25.14
C LEU A 32 -2.41 48.29 -25.40
N GLY A 33 -1.97 47.86 -26.59
CA GLY A 33 -0.56 47.78 -26.98
C GLY A 33 0.24 46.66 -26.32
N TRP A 34 -0.39 45.72 -25.60
CA TRP A 34 0.30 44.68 -24.82
C TRP A 34 1.19 43.77 -25.68
N PHE A 35 0.86 43.63 -26.96
CA PHE A 35 1.63 42.82 -27.91
C PHE A 35 2.67 43.59 -28.72
N ASN A 36 2.70 44.94 -28.66
CA ASN A 36 3.49 45.77 -29.58
C ASN A 36 4.99 45.46 -29.54
N ARG A 37 5.55 45.23 -28.34
CA ARG A 37 6.96 44.88 -28.17
C ARG A 37 7.31 43.51 -28.78
N LEU A 38 6.42 42.53 -28.67
CA LEU A 38 6.61 41.21 -29.27
C LEU A 38 6.45 41.28 -30.80
N GLU A 39 5.49 42.08 -31.29
CA GLU A 39 5.32 42.37 -32.71
C GLU A 39 6.56 43.03 -33.32
N TRP A 40 7.17 44.01 -32.65
CA TRP A 40 8.40 44.65 -33.08
C TRP A 40 9.56 43.64 -33.16
N GLN A 41 9.75 42.79 -32.14
CA GLN A 41 10.75 41.73 -32.17
C GLN A 41 10.51 40.72 -33.31
N MET A 42 9.27 40.32 -33.56
CA MET A 42 8.95 39.43 -34.68
C MET A 42 9.25 40.08 -36.03
N ARG A 43 9.04 41.40 -36.19
CA ARG A 43 9.44 42.14 -37.42
C ARG A 43 10.96 42.17 -37.60
N ASP A 44 11.70 42.37 -36.52
CA ASP A 44 13.16 42.38 -36.59
C ASP A 44 13.69 41.00 -37.03
N LEU A 45 13.10 39.91 -36.52
CA LEU A 45 13.39 38.54 -36.98
C LEU A 45 13.00 38.30 -38.45
N LEU A 46 11.84 38.82 -38.88
CA LEU A 46 11.40 38.75 -40.28
C LEU A 46 12.39 39.47 -41.21
N VAL A 47 12.82 40.69 -40.86
CA VAL A 47 13.85 41.44 -41.59
C VAL A 47 15.14 40.64 -41.70
N LEU A 48 15.67 40.13 -40.58
CA LEU A 48 16.87 39.29 -40.58
C LEU A 48 16.74 38.08 -41.52
N SER A 49 15.57 37.43 -41.55
CA SER A 49 15.31 36.26 -42.38
C SER A 49 15.32 36.53 -43.91
N GLN A 50 15.15 37.78 -44.36
CA GLN A 50 15.26 38.13 -45.79
C GLN A 50 16.71 38.39 -46.23
N THR A 51 17.64 38.61 -45.31
CA THR A 51 18.96 39.22 -45.61
C THR A 51 20.08 38.24 -45.97
N THR A 52 19.73 37.00 -46.33
CA THR A 52 20.69 35.97 -46.71
C THR A 52 21.01 35.97 -48.20
N ASP A 53 21.72 37.00 -48.69
CA ASP A 53 22.62 36.76 -49.83
C ASP A 53 23.93 36.16 -49.31
N ALA A 54 23.99 34.82 -49.34
CA ALA A 54 25.14 34.04 -48.92
C ALA A 54 26.40 34.22 -49.79
N LYS A 55 26.41 35.18 -50.74
CA LYS A 55 27.54 35.46 -51.64
C LYS A 55 28.22 36.82 -51.42
N GLY A 56 27.83 37.58 -50.40
CA GLY A 56 28.57 38.79 -49.98
C GLY A 56 28.64 39.89 -51.05
N ARG A 57 27.62 40.00 -51.91
CA ARG A 57 27.50 41.08 -52.88
C ARG A 57 26.83 42.29 -52.24
N SER A 58 27.22 43.51 -52.64
CA SER A 58 26.47 44.70 -52.28
C SER A 58 25.07 44.60 -52.88
N VAL A 59 24.03 44.74 -52.05
CA VAL A 59 22.64 44.76 -52.51
C VAL A 59 22.30 46.12 -53.14
N ALA A 60 23.15 47.12 -52.92
CA ALA A 60 22.90 48.52 -53.20
C ALA A 60 24.01 49.19 -54.02
N ASP A 61 24.38 48.62 -55.18
CA ASP A 61 25.42 49.13 -56.12
C ASP A 61 25.31 50.63 -56.47
N LYS A 62 24.13 51.24 -56.32
CA LYS A 62 23.87 52.68 -56.55
C LYS A 62 24.35 53.61 -55.42
N ILE A 63 24.84 53.07 -54.31
CA ILE A 63 25.23 53.82 -53.11
C ILE A 63 26.67 53.49 -52.72
N VAL A 64 27.45 54.55 -52.46
CA VAL A 64 28.78 54.47 -51.84
C VAL A 64 28.75 55.25 -50.52
N ILE A 65 29.27 54.66 -49.45
CA ILE A 65 29.40 55.32 -48.15
C ILE A 65 30.89 55.64 -47.91
N VAL A 66 31.18 56.93 -47.74
CA VAL A 66 32.46 57.46 -47.28
C VAL A 66 32.43 57.48 -45.76
N THR A 67 33.14 56.55 -45.14
CA THR A 67 33.17 56.34 -43.69
C THR A 67 34.23 57.22 -43.05
N ILE A 68 33.91 57.87 -41.94
CA ILE A 68 34.87 58.57 -41.09
C ILE A 68 35.03 57.75 -39.80
N ASP A 69 36.13 56.98 -39.69
CA ASP A 69 36.40 56.13 -38.52
C ASP A 69 37.31 56.83 -37.47
N GLU A 70 37.54 56.17 -36.33
CA GLU A 70 38.42 56.68 -35.25
C GLU A 70 39.85 57.02 -35.71
N LYS A 71 40.38 56.31 -36.69
CA LYS A 71 41.72 56.53 -37.25
C LYS A 71 41.72 57.68 -38.26
N ASP A 72 40.59 57.97 -38.91
CA ASP A 72 40.40 59.20 -39.70
C ASP A 72 40.40 60.43 -38.77
N ILE A 73 39.67 60.36 -37.64
CA ILE A 73 39.68 61.42 -36.60
C ILE A 73 41.09 61.58 -36.00
N ALA A 74 41.75 60.48 -35.63
CA ALA A 74 43.12 60.53 -35.09
C ALA A 74 44.14 61.07 -36.10
N ALA A 75 43.96 60.82 -37.41
CA ALA A 75 44.83 61.36 -38.46
C ALA A 75 44.71 62.89 -38.59
N VAL A 76 43.50 63.44 -38.49
CA VAL A 76 43.29 64.91 -38.52
C VAL A 76 43.45 65.58 -37.14
N LYS A 77 43.60 64.79 -36.07
CA LYS A 77 43.82 65.21 -34.68
C LYS A 77 42.75 66.15 -34.09
N ASN A 78 41.56 66.21 -34.68
CA ASN A 78 40.47 67.07 -34.21
C ASN A 78 39.09 66.49 -34.59
N TRP A 79 38.10 66.72 -33.73
CA TRP A 79 36.70 66.47 -34.03
C TRP A 79 35.85 67.66 -33.58
N PRO A 80 34.96 68.22 -34.43
CA PRO A 80 34.71 67.86 -35.83
C PRO A 80 35.95 68.00 -36.75
N ILE A 81 35.93 67.31 -37.89
CA ILE A 81 37.02 67.37 -38.90
C ILE A 81 37.31 68.84 -39.26
N PRO A 82 38.57 69.26 -39.48
CA PRO A 82 38.90 70.61 -39.93
C PRO A 82 38.30 71.00 -41.29
N ASP A 83 38.10 72.29 -41.53
CA ASP A 83 37.52 72.81 -42.78
C ASP A 83 38.35 72.45 -44.02
N GLU A 84 39.68 72.50 -43.92
CA GLU A 84 40.62 72.15 -44.99
C GLU A 84 40.48 70.67 -45.42
N ASN A 85 40.48 69.73 -44.47
CA ASN A 85 40.36 68.31 -44.77
C ASN A 85 38.99 67.96 -45.38
N LEU A 86 37.92 68.63 -44.95
CA LEU A 86 36.60 68.46 -45.55
C LEU A 86 36.53 69.04 -46.97
N ALA A 87 37.21 70.16 -47.23
CA ALA A 87 37.33 70.71 -48.58
C ALA A 87 38.09 69.77 -49.52
N ASP A 88 39.23 69.20 -49.09
CA ASP A 88 39.96 68.18 -49.84
C ASP A 88 39.08 66.96 -50.16
N LEU A 89 38.36 66.44 -49.16
CA LEU A 89 37.46 65.30 -49.32
C LEU A 89 36.39 65.57 -50.38
N LEU A 90 35.68 66.70 -50.25
CA LEU A 90 34.59 67.07 -51.16
C LEU A 90 35.09 67.37 -52.58
N GLU A 91 36.27 67.98 -52.74
CA GLU A 91 36.89 68.17 -54.06
C GLU A 91 37.24 66.84 -54.73
N LYS A 92 37.77 65.86 -53.99
CA LYS A 92 38.08 64.50 -54.48
C LYS A 92 36.81 63.72 -54.86
N ILE A 93 35.77 63.80 -54.05
CA ILE A 93 34.45 63.19 -54.34
C ILE A 93 33.85 63.82 -55.60
N ARG A 94 33.83 65.16 -55.68
CA ARG A 94 33.34 65.89 -56.86
C ARG A 94 34.06 65.49 -58.15
N ALA A 95 35.36 65.25 -58.10
CA ALA A 95 36.15 64.86 -59.26
C ALA A 95 35.71 63.53 -59.91
N GLN A 96 35.02 62.65 -59.17
CA GLN A 96 34.44 61.41 -59.72
C GLN A 96 33.03 61.60 -60.33
N ASN A 97 32.45 62.80 -60.25
CA ASN A 97 31.12 63.14 -60.74
C ASN A 97 29.97 62.22 -60.22
N PRO A 98 29.72 62.19 -58.90
CA PRO A 98 28.53 61.57 -58.32
C PRO A 98 27.26 62.35 -58.68
N ARG A 99 26.11 61.66 -58.78
CA ARG A 99 24.81 62.33 -59.01
C ARG A 99 24.43 63.24 -57.84
N VAL A 100 24.68 62.77 -56.62
CA VAL A 100 24.31 63.46 -55.38
C VAL A 100 25.23 63.02 -54.25
N VAL A 101 25.54 63.96 -53.35
CA VAL A 101 26.35 63.74 -52.15
C VAL A 101 25.54 64.16 -50.93
N GLY A 102 25.14 63.21 -50.08
CA GLY A 102 24.56 63.49 -48.76
C GLY A 102 25.66 63.52 -47.70
N MET A 103 25.79 64.64 -46.98
CA MET A 103 26.82 64.83 -45.95
C MET A 103 26.18 64.89 -44.56
N ASP A 104 26.19 63.75 -43.87
CA ASP A 104 25.66 63.56 -42.52
C ASP A 104 26.71 63.92 -41.47
N LEU A 105 27.02 65.22 -41.39
CA LEU A 105 28.01 65.77 -40.47
C LEU A 105 27.48 67.04 -39.79
N TYR A 106 27.20 66.92 -38.49
CA TYR A 106 26.81 68.05 -37.65
C TYR A 106 28.04 68.74 -37.05
N ARG A 107 28.22 70.03 -37.35
CA ARG A 107 29.21 70.89 -36.71
C ARG A 107 28.87 72.36 -36.89
N ASP A 108 29.22 73.18 -35.91
CA ASP A 108 29.30 74.62 -36.11
C ASP A 108 30.45 74.94 -37.08
N LEU A 109 30.34 76.05 -37.80
CA LEU A 109 31.32 76.53 -38.77
C LEU A 109 31.77 77.94 -38.39
N PRO A 110 33.08 78.30 -38.54
CA PRO A 110 34.18 77.49 -39.10
C PRO A 110 34.83 76.53 -38.10
N VAL A 111 35.58 75.53 -38.60
CA VAL A 111 36.40 74.60 -37.80
C VAL A 111 37.86 74.63 -38.27
N GLY A 112 38.67 75.45 -37.59
CA GLY A 112 40.11 75.56 -37.89
C GLY A 112 40.40 76.45 -39.10
N GLN A 113 41.42 76.09 -39.89
CA GLN A 113 41.81 76.80 -41.12
C GLN A 113 41.15 76.16 -42.35
N GLY A 114 40.99 76.94 -43.43
CA GLY A 114 40.45 76.48 -44.70
C GLY A 114 38.99 76.84 -45.01
N TYR A 115 38.29 77.55 -44.11
CA TYR A 115 36.86 77.87 -44.27
C TYR A 115 36.51 78.52 -45.63
N ASP A 116 37.28 79.50 -46.10
CA ASP A 116 37.01 80.16 -47.40
C ASP A 116 37.16 79.23 -48.60
N ARG A 117 38.01 78.21 -48.51
CA ARG A 117 38.12 77.16 -49.53
C ARG A 117 36.89 76.25 -49.47
N LEU A 118 36.53 75.76 -48.29
CA LEU A 118 35.32 74.96 -48.07
C LEU A 118 34.06 75.68 -48.57
N LYS A 119 33.97 77.00 -48.32
CA LYS A 119 32.89 77.85 -48.81
C LYS A 119 32.78 77.81 -50.34
N LYS A 120 33.90 77.96 -51.05
CA LYS A 120 33.96 77.85 -52.52
C LYS A 120 33.60 76.44 -53.01
N VAL A 121 33.95 75.40 -52.26
CA VAL A 121 33.56 74.01 -52.57
C VAL A 121 32.04 73.84 -52.48
N PHE A 122 31.40 74.30 -51.39
CA PHE A 122 29.94 74.35 -51.28
C PHE A 122 29.27 75.19 -52.39
N GLU A 123 29.83 76.36 -52.71
CA GLU A 123 29.34 77.21 -53.81
C GLU A 123 29.41 76.51 -55.18
N SER A 124 30.34 75.56 -55.36
CA SER A 124 30.58 74.83 -56.62
C SER A 124 30.08 73.37 -56.65
N MET A 125 29.27 72.95 -55.67
CA MET A 125 28.65 71.61 -55.61
C MET A 125 27.12 71.70 -55.47
N PRO A 126 26.36 71.90 -56.58
CA PRO A 126 24.88 71.94 -56.55
C PRO A 126 24.22 70.59 -56.21
N SER A 127 24.98 69.50 -56.20
CA SER A 127 24.54 68.15 -55.85
C SER A 127 24.92 67.73 -54.42
N LEU A 128 25.55 68.61 -53.63
CA LEU A 128 25.81 68.38 -52.21
C LEU A 128 24.59 68.75 -51.38
N ILE A 129 24.26 67.92 -50.39
CA ILE A 129 23.20 68.15 -49.40
C ILE A 129 23.82 68.02 -48.02
N GLY A 130 23.73 69.07 -47.20
CA GLY A 130 24.15 69.06 -45.80
C GLY A 130 22.98 68.77 -44.85
N VAL A 131 23.28 68.71 -43.55
CA VAL A 131 22.29 68.40 -42.50
C VAL A 131 22.09 69.53 -41.50
N GLU A 132 20.89 69.58 -40.91
CA GLU A 132 20.59 70.24 -39.65
C GLU A 132 19.81 69.31 -38.72
N LYS A 133 19.82 69.59 -37.40
CA LYS A 133 18.90 68.96 -36.44
C LYS A 133 17.77 69.92 -36.12
N ILE A 134 16.53 69.45 -36.24
CA ILE A 134 15.35 70.19 -35.76
C ILE A 134 14.99 69.81 -34.32
N THR A 135 15.38 68.61 -33.86
CA THR A 135 15.21 68.17 -32.46
C THR A 135 16.50 68.32 -31.64
N GLY A 136 16.38 68.38 -30.31
CA GLY A 136 17.53 68.54 -29.40
C GLY A 136 18.24 69.90 -29.45
N GLU A 137 19.53 69.90 -29.13
CA GLU A 137 20.41 71.06 -29.28
C GLU A 137 20.68 71.32 -30.78
N ARG A 138 20.30 72.50 -31.27
CA ARG A 138 20.43 72.83 -32.69
C ARG A 138 21.79 73.41 -33.03
N VAL A 139 22.58 72.63 -33.76
CA VAL A 139 23.72 73.11 -34.55
C VAL A 139 23.18 73.83 -35.79
N LYS A 140 23.71 75.01 -36.12
CA LYS A 140 23.25 75.78 -37.30
C LYS A 140 23.85 75.20 -38.59
N PRO A 141 23.07 74.99 -39.65
CA PRO A 141 23.63 74.54 -40.93
C PRO A 141 24.51 75.61 -41.59
N SER A 142 25.35 75.16 -42.53
CA SER A 142 26.13 76.05 -43.40
C SER A 142 25.24 77.09 -44.08
N ALA A 143 25.54 78.38 -43.87
CA ALA A 143 24.78 79.47 -44.47
C ALA A 143 24.78 79.42 -46.01
N VAL A 144 25.83 78.89 -46.63
CA VAL A 144 25.92 78.69 -48.09
C VAL A 144 24.95 77.62 -48.56
N LEU A 145 24.90 76.47 -47.87
CA LEU A 145 24.01 75.38 -48.24
C LEU A 145 22.55 75.77 -47.97
N LYS A 146 22.27 76.46 -46.85
CA LYS A 146 20.92 76.94 -46.53
C LYS A 146 20.42 77.98 -47.54
N ALA A 147 21.28 78.88 -48.02
CA ALA A 147 20.93 79.85 -49.07
C ALA A 147 20.63 79.22 -50.45
N LYS A 148 20.95 77.94 -50.64
CA LYS A 148 20.71 77.18 -51.87
C LYS A 148 19.66 76.07 -51.75
N ASP A 149 18.97 75.99 -50.61
CA ASP A 149 18.04 74.90 -50.27
C ASP A 149 18.72 73.50 -50.28
N GLN A 150 20.00 73.46 -49.91
CA GLN A 150 20.84 72.25 -49.86
C GLN A 150 21.00 71.72 -48.43
N VAL A 151 19.96 71.85 -47.60
CA VAL A 151 19.98 71.44 -46.20
C VAL A 151 18.77 70.56 -45.93
N ALA A 152 19.02 69.41 -45.30
CA ALA A 152 18.01 68.44 -44.93
C ALA A 152 18.00 68.20 -43.43
N ILE A 153 16.89 67.67 -42.90
CA ILE A 153 16.87 67.15 -41.52
C ILE A 153 17.48 65.75 -41.49
N ALA A 154 18.32 65.46 -40.50
CA ALA A 154 18.86 64.10 -40.30
C ALA A 154 18.46 63.48 -38.95
N ASP A 155 17.41 64.03 -38.32
CA ASP A 155 16.69 63.39 -37.23
C ASP A 155 16.08 62.04 -37.68
N LEU A 156 16.31 60.98 -36.89
CA LEU A 156 15.77 59.62 -37.12
C LEU A 156 14.63 59.29 -36.14
N VAL A 157 13.67 58.48 -36.58
CA VAL A 157 12.57 58.01 -35.72
C VAL A 157 13.03 56.85 -34.85
N LEU A 158 13.01 57.04 -33.54
CA LEU A 158 13.22 55.97 -32.57
C LEU A 158 11.88 55.48 -32.03
N ASP A 159 11.66 54.17 -32.10
CA ASP A 159 10.58 53.50 -31.38
C ASP A 159 10.86 53.50 -29.86
N GLY A 160 9.85 53.15 -29.05
CA GLY A 160 9.97 53.15 -27.58
C GLY A 160 11.06 52.22 -27.00
N ASP A 161 11.57 51.28 -27.79
CA ASP A 161 12.73 50.41 -27.47
C ASP A 161 14.06 50.89 -28.09
N ARG A 162 14.11 52.14 -28.55
CA ARG A 162 15.25 52.81 -29.19
C ARG A 162 15.78 52.13 -30.45
N HIS A 163 14.93 51.42 -31.18
CA HIS A 163 15.24 50.91 -32.51
C HIS A 163 14.64 51.78 -33.62
N VAL A 164 15.31 51.84 -34.77
CA VAL A 164 14.78 52.49 -35.97
C VAL A 164 14.06 51.46 -36.84
N ARG A 165 12.74 51.61 -36.98
CA ARG A 165 11.88 50.79 -37.88
C ARG A 165 11.01 51.62 -38.81
N ARG A 166 11.10 52.94 -38.70
CA ARG A 166 10.32 53.94 -39.44
C ARG A 166 11.24 55.03 -39.96
N ALA A 167 10.98 55.50 -41.17
CA ALA A 167 11.70 56.60 -41.78
C ALA A 167 10.85 57.88 -41.69
N MET A 168 11.44 58.98 -41.24
CA MET A 168 10.85 60.31 -41.34
C MET A 168 11.24 60.89 -42.70
N LEU A 169 10.28 61.02 -43.60
CA LEU A 169 10.52 61.57 -44.93
C LEU A 169 10.51 63.11 -44.91
N THR A 170 9.58 63.70 -44.15
CA THR A 170 9.53 65.14 -43.87
C THR A 170 9.04 65.39 -42.43
N ALA A 171 9.34 66.57 -41.88
CA ALA A 171 8.77 67.06 -40.63
C ALA A 171 8.61 68.59 -40.63
N GLU A 172 7.75 69.09 -39.75
CA GLU A 172 7.47 70.52 -39.58
C GLU A 172 8.44 71.13 -38.57
N ASP A 173 9.15 72.19 -38.96
CA ASP A 173 10.02 72.94 -38.07
C ASP A 173 9.24 74.00 -37.28
N SER A 174 8.84 73.66 -36.06
CA SER A 174 8.09 74.55 -35.17
C SER A 174 8.85 75.81 -34.72
N LYS A 175 10.18 75.86 -34.89
CA LYS A 175 10.99 77.07 -34.64
C LYS A 175 11.20 77.92 -35.91
N GLU A 176 10.84 77.39 -37.08
CA GLU A 176 10.93 78.08 -38.38
C GLU A 176 9.55 78.09 -39.07
N GLY A 177 8.51 78.48 -38.33
CA GLY A 177 7.17 78.77 -38.85
C GLY A 177 6.37 77.55 -39.31
N ASN A 178 6.65 76.35 -38.80
CA ASN A 178 6.13 75.06 -39.28
C ASN A 178 6.48 74.75 -40.75
N ALA A 179 7.58 75.30 -41.27
CA ALA A 179 8.08 74.94 -42.59
C ALA A 179 8.34 73.42 -42.67
N GLN A 180 7.82 72.75 -43.70
CA GLN A 180 8.11 71.33 -43.93
C GLN A 180 9.52 71.17 -44.50
N LYS A 181 10.35 70.38 -43.82
CA LYS A 181 11.71 70.05 -44.22
C LYS A 181 11.83 68.56 -44.52
N ALA A 182 12.56 68.21 -45.57
CA ALA A 182 12.76 66.83 -45.99
C ALA A 182 13.99 66.20 -45.33
N GLY A 183 13.91 64.89 -45.07
CA GLY A 183 15.01 64.09 -44.53
C GLY A 183 16.21 64.03 -45.48
N LEU A 184 17.43 63.86 -44.95
CA LEU A 184 18.66 63.75 -45.75
C LEU A 184 18.52 62.68 -46.83
N ALA A 185 18.09 61.48 -46.42
CA ALA A 185 17.82 60.37 -47.31
C ALA A 185 16.74 60.69 -48.36
N THR A 186 15.73 61.48 -47.99
CA THR A 186 14.65 61.92 -48.89
C THR A 186 15.18 62.88 -49.95
N GLN A 187 15.88 63.95 -49.55
CA GLN A 187 16.46 64.90 -50.51
C GLN A 187 17.49 64.22 -51.41
N VAL A 188 18.33 63.33 -50.87
CA VAL A 188 19.31 62.57 -51.65
C VAL A 188 18.62 61.67 -52.68
N ALA A 189 17.57 60.95 -52.30
CA ALA A 189 16.80 60.11 -53.22
C ALA A 189 16.09 60.94 -54.31
N LEU A 190 15.44 62.06 -53.94
CA LEU A 190 14.79 62.96 -54.90
C LEU A 190 15.80 63.52 -55.89
N LYS A 191 16.94 64.05 -55.41
CA LYS A 191 17.99 64.63 -56.28
C LYS A 191 18.63 63.60 -57.21
N TYR A 192 18.78 62.35 -56.75
CA TYR A 192 19.25 61.25 -57.59
C TYR A 192 18.25 60.93 -58.73
N LEU A 193 16.95 60.99 -58.43
CA LEU A 193 15.84 60.65 -59.33
C LEU A 193 15.49 61.77 -60.32
N GLU A 194 15.70 63.04 -59.95
CA GLU A 194 15.58 64.20 -60.84
C GLU A 194 16.42 64.03 -62.12
N ALA A 195 17.61 63.45 -62.01
CA ALA A 195 18.50 63.17 -63.15
C ALA A 195 17.89 62.19 -64.17
N ASP A 196 16.99 61.31 -63.73
CA ASP A 196 16.22 60.39 -64.58
C ASP A 196 14.83 60.96 -64.94
N ASN A 197 14.57 62.25 -64.68
CA ASN A 197 13.27 62.95 -64.80
C ASN A 197 12.14 62.37 -63.93
N ILE A 198 12.47 61.72 -62.81
CA ILE A 198 11.49 61.17 -61.85
C ILE A 198 11.30 62.19 -60.71
N ASN A 199 10.23 62.97 -60.79
CA ASN A 199 9.90 64.01 -59.81
C ASN A 199 8.83 63.54 -58.81
N LEU A 200 8.70 64.27 -57.70
CA LEU A 200 7.66 64.08 -56.68
C LEU A 200 6.36 64.78 -57.12
N GLU A 201 5.26 64.05 -57.24
CA GLU A 201 3.96 64.58 -57.64
C GLU A 201 2.94 64.50 -56.48
N PRO A 202 2.24 65.58 -56.12
CA PRO A 202 1.15 65.51 -55.15
C PRO A 202 -0.11 64.90 -55.77
N ILE A 203 -0.65 63.83 -55.17
CA ILE A 203 -1.91 63.19 -55.58
C ILE A 203 -3.10 63.79 -54.82
N LYS A 204 -2.94 63.99 -53.51
CA LYS A 204 -3.89 64.60 -52.55
C LYS A 204 -3.08 65.21 -51.40
N ASP A 205 -3.72 66.02 -50.54
CA ASP A 205 -3.12 66.81 -49.45
C ASP A 205 -2.06 66.10 -48.58
N THR A 206 -2.08 64.76 -48.49
CA THR A 206 -1.10 63.95 -47.74
C THR A 206 -0.55 62.75 -48.52
N HIS A 207 -0.73 62.68 -49.84
CA HIS A 207 -0.35 61.53 -50.67
C HIS A 207 0.52 61.97 -51.83
N TYR A 208 1.68 61.34 -51.99
CA TYR A 208 2.67 61.69 -53.01
C TYR A 208 2.98 60.50 -53.91
N ARG A 209 3.17 60.75 -55.21
CA ARG A 209 3.74 59.79 -56.15
C ARG A 209 5.20 60.12 -56.38
N LEU A 210 6.03 59.08 -56.41
CA LEU A 210 7.41 59.17 -56.86
C LEU A 210 7.65 58.01 -57.82
N GLY A 211 7.80 58.32 -59.10
CA GLY A 211 7.88 57.31 -60.16
C GLY A 211 6.68 56.35 -60.16
N LYS A 212 6.95 55.06 -59.90
CA LYS A 212 5.95 53.99 -59.93
C LYS A 212 5.23 53.72 -58.59
N THR A 213 5.51 54.49 -57.54
CA THR A 213 4.97 54.22 -56.19
C THR A 213 4.19 55.41 -55.62
N ASP A 214 3.04 55.10 -55.03
CA ASP A 214 2.16 56.05 -54.32
C ASP A 214 2.42 55.96 -52.81
N TYR A 215 3.27 56.87 -52.31
CA TYR A 215 3.62 56.98 -50.89
C TYR A 215 2.41 57.43 -50.07
N ARG A 216 2.24 56.78 -48.92
CA ARG A 216 1.21 57.12 -47.93
C ARG A 216 1.83 57.26 -46.54
N PRO A 217 1.41 58.25 -45.74
CA PRO A 217 1.86 58.37 -44.37
C PRO A 217 1.31 57.20 -43.54
N LEU A 218 2.10 56.75 -42.58
CA LEU A 218 1.73 55.70 -41.63
C LEU A 218 0.48 56.08 -40.84
N ASN A 219 -0.54 55.21 -40.87
CA ASN A 219 -1.83 55.50 -40.24
C ASN A 219 -1.83 55.17 -38.73
N ILE A 220 -2.75 55.79 -37.98
CA ILE A 220 -2.98 55.44 -36.56
C ILE A 220 -3.44 53.97 -36.48
N GLY A 221 -2.82 53.19 -35.60
CA GLY A 221 -3.04 51.75 -35.44
C GLY A 221 -2.28 50.88 -36.43
N GLU A 222 -1.79 51.45 -37.54
CA GLU A 222 -1.06 50.71 -38.56
C GLU A 222 0.25 50.16 -38.00
N ALA A 223 0.43 48.85 -38.13
CA ALA A 223 1.56 48.14 -37.55
C ALA A 223 1.74 48.40 -36.03
N GLY A 224 0.64 48.67 -35.30
CA GLY A 224 0.66 48.84 -33.84
C GLY A 224 1.29 50.16 -33.36
N TYR A 225 1.45 51.16 -34.23
CA TYR A 225 1.87 52.50 -33.84
C TYR A 225 0.65 53.37 -33.52
N ASN A 226 0.67 54.02 -32.36
CA ASN A 226 -0.43 54.83 -31.87
C ASN A 226 -0.24 56.31 -32.26
N ARG A 227 -1.27 57.13 -32.04
CA ARG A 227 -1.24 58.58 -32.38
C ARG A 227 -0.08 59.35 -31.73
N GLN A 228 0.44 58.89 -30.59
CA GLN A 228 1.59 59.49 -29.90
C GLN A 228 2.93 59.16 -30.57
N ASP A 229 3.00 58.06 -31.33
CA ASP A 229 4.22 57.64 -32.03
C ASP A 229 4.40 58.36 -33.39
N LEU A 230 3.33 58.97 -33.91
CA LEU A 230 3.26 59.53 -35.26
C LEU A 230 3.45 61.06 -35.25
N GLY A 231 4.30 61.55 -36.15
CA GLY A 231 4.55 62.98 -36.36
C GLY A 231 5.43 63.21 -37.58
N GLY A 232 5.14 64.26 -38.35
CA GLY A 232 5.69 64.42 -39.71
C GLY A 232 5.20 63.34 -40.68
N TYR A 233 5.82 63.27 -41.86
CA TYR A 233 5.52 62.25 -42.86
C TYR A 233 6.39 61.02 -42.60
N GLN A 234 5.81 59.95 -42.04
CA GLN A 234 6.54 58.71 -41.73
C GLN A 234 6.10 57.54 -42.61
N ILE A 235 7.05 56.67 -42.96
CA ILE A 235 6.80 55.37 -43.59
C ILE A 235 7.50 54.24 -42.82
N LEU A 236 7.04 52.99 -43.00
CA LEU A 236 7.73 51.81 -42.46
C LEU A 236 9.01 51.53 -43.25
N MET A 237 10.09 51.19 -42.56
CA MET A 237 11.35 50.82 -43.22
C MET A 237 11.31 49.37 -43.70
N LYS A 238 11.59 49.20 -45.00
CA LYS A 238 12.02 47.93 -45.58
C LYS A 238 13.55 47.96 -45.62
N TRP A 239 14.17 47.23 -44.69
CA TRP A 239 15.62 47.15 -44.58
C TRP A 239 16.21 46.22 -45.65
N TYR A 240 17.29 46.66 -46.30
CA TYR A 240 17.99 45.89 -47.35
C TYR A 240 19.29 45.26 -46.86
N GLY A 241 19.82 45.72 -45.72
CA GLY A 241 20.89 45.07 -45.00
C GLY A 241 21.53 45.98 -43.94
N SER A 242 22.55 45.42 -43.28
CA SER A 242 23.48 46.17 -42.41
C SER A 242 24.48 47.00 -43.24
N GLU A 243 25.48 47.57 -42.58
CA GLU A 243 26.65 48.23 -43.18
C GLU A 243 27.20 47.48 -44.42
N SER A 244 27.30 46.16 -44.33
CA SER A 244 27.82 45.27 -45.38
C SER A 244 27.01 45.24 -46.69
N ALA A 245 25.79 45.78 -46.72
CA ALA A 245 24.99 45.86 -47.95
C ALA A 245 25.43 46.96 -48.91
N PHE A 246 26.21 47.95 -48.44
CA PHE A 246 26.66 49.11 -49.21
C PHE A 246 28.16 49.06 -49.47
N GLN A 247 28.60 49.65 -50.58
CA GLN A 247 30.04 49.79 -50.84
C GLN A 247 30.63 50.90 -49.97
N GLN A 248 31.65 50.58 -49.17
CA GLN A 248 32.26 51.49 -48.19
C GLN A 248 33.70 51.85 -48.58
N VAL A 249 34.11 53.09 -48.33
CA VAL A 249 35.50 53.56 -48.43
C VAL A 249 35.83 54.55 -47.32
N SER A 250 37.05 54.53 -46.81
CA SER A 250 37.46 55.44 -45.72
C SER A 250 37.74 56.85 -46.22
N MET A 251 37.52 57.85 -45.36
CA MET A 251 37.84 59.26 -45.66
C MET A 251 39.29 59.42 -46.11
N ARG A 252 40.26 58.82 -45.39
CA ARG A 252 41.68 58.93 -45.75
C ARG A 252 42.00 58.31 -47.12
N ASP A 253 41.34 57.22 -47.51
CA ASP A 253 41.62 56.57 -48.80
C ASP A 253 41.09 57.40 -49.97
N VAL A 254 39.97 58.11 -49.78
CA VAL A 254 39.45 59.08 -50.75
C VAL A 254 40.40 60.30 -50.87
N ILE A 255 40.84 60.88 -49.74
CA ILE A 255 41.78 62.01 -49.73
C ILE A 255 43.13 61.61 -50.37
N ALA A 256 43.65 60.43 -50.02
CA ALA A 256 44.90 59.88 -50.56
C ALA A 256 44.79 59.37 -52.01
N GLY A 257 43.60 59.38 -52.63
CA GLY A 257 43.39 58.92 -54.02
C GLY A 257 43.58 57.41 -54.22
N LYS A 258 43.34 56.60 -53.18
CA LYS A 258 43.49 55.13 -53.20
C LYS A 258 42.22 54.37 -53.61
N VAL A 259 41.14 55.10 -53.90
CA VAL A 259 39.85 54.56 -54.35
C VAL A 259 39.78 54.50 -55.88
N ASP A 260 38.98 53.58 -56.43
CA ASP A 260 38.73 53.48 -57.88
C ASP A 260 38.19 54.84 -58.41
N PRO A 261 38.76 55.42 -59.49
CA PRO A 261 38.32 56.69 -60.07
C PRO A 261 36.86 56.75 -60.54
N ASN A 262 36.22 55.61 -60.83
CA ASN A 262 34.81 55.54 -61.21
C ASN A 262 33.89 55.05 -60.07
N LEU A 263 34.42 54.82 -58.87
CA LEU A 263 33.67 54.28 -57.73
C LEU A 263 32.36 55.02 -57.45
N MET A 264 32.44 56.35 -57.38
CA MET A 264 31.34 57.23 -56.98
C MET A 264 30.55 57.77 -58.17
N ARG A 265 31.01 57.50 -59.40
CA ARG A 265 30.45 58.07 -60.62
C ARG A 265 29.02 57.59 -60.85
N ASP A 266 28.14 58.55 -61.14
CA ASP A 266 26.69 58.32 -61.36
C ASP A 266 25.91 57.73 -60.15
N ARG A 267 26.51 57.73 -58.94
CA ARG A 267 25.93 57.13 -57.73
C ARG A 267 25.48 58.17 -56.71
N MET A 268 24.72 57.72 -55.71
CA MET A 268 24.55 58.42 -54.44
C MET A 268 25.80 58.20 -53.58
N VAL A 269 26.40 59.27 -53.07
CA VAL A 269 27.48 59.20 -52.10
C VAL A 269 26.96 59.70 -50.76
N PHE A 270 27.11 58.91 -49.70
CA PHE A 270 26.87 59.36 -48.34
C PHE A 270 28.20 59.54 -47.61
N ILE A 271 28.37 60.65 -46.88
CA ILE A 271 29.53 60.92 -46.01
C ILE A 271 29.02 60.96 -44.59
N GLY A 272 29.60 60.18 -43.67
CA GLY A 272 29.17 60.18 -42.27
C GLY A 272 30.09 59.40 -41.34
N SER A 273 29.81 59.48 -40.04
CA SER A 273 30.66 58.88 -39.01
C SER A 273 30.48 57.37 -38.89
N PHE A 274 31.59 56.67 -38.68
CA PHE A 274 31.70 55.30 -38.20
C PHE A 274 32.56 55.24 -36.92
N ALA A 275 32.88 56.39 -36.32
CA ALA A 275 33.71 56.53 -35.13
C ALA A 275 32.84 56.53 -33.86
N GLU A 276 33.06 55.57 -32.95
CA GLU A 276 32.27 55.39 -31.71
C GLU A 276 32.22 56.66 -30.85
N SER A 277 33.30 57.45 -30.84
CA SER A 277 33.41 58.75 -30.16
C SER A 277 32.38 59.79 -30.59
N THR A 278 31.77 59.67 -31.78
CA THR A 278 30.76 60.62 -32.27
C THR A 278 29.35 60.30 -31.81
N ASN A 279 29.13 59.12 -31.19
CA ASN A 279 27.85 58.66 -30.65
C ASN A 279 26.67 58.68 -31.67
N ASP A 280 26.96 58.54 -32.96
CA ASP A 280 25.97 58.52 -34.05
C ASP A 280 25.53 57.09 -34.41
N PHE A 281 25.13 56.33 -33.39
CA PHE A 281 24.82 54.91 -33.50
C PHE A 281 23.45 54.57 -32.94
N PHE A 282 22.68 53.77 -33.69
CA PHE A 282 21.29 53.46 -33.37
C PHE A 282 21.04 51.95 -33.39
N ASN A 283 20.05 51.47 -32.62
CA ASN A 283 19.66 50.06 -32.73
C ASN A 283 18.80 49.87 -33.99
N THR A 284 19.04 48.77 -34.69
CA THR A 284 18.29 48.37 -35.89
C THR A 284 17.98 46.87 -35.79
N PRO A 285 17.18 46.27 -36.70
CA PRO A 285 17.01 44.82 -36.75
C PRO A 285 18.34 44.04 -36.77
N TYR A 286 19.42 44.62 -37.30
CA TYR A 286 20.75 44.00 -37.39
C TYR A 286 21.58 44.07 -36.11
N SER A 287 21.16 44.86 -35.12
CA SER A 287 21.84 44.95 -33.81
C SER A 287 21.67 43.68 -32.94
N LEU A 288 20.82 42.75 -33.38
CA LEU A 288 20.54 41.45 -32.76
C LEU A 288 21.47 40.34 -33.29
N LYS A 289 22.76 40.34 -32.89
CA LYS A 289 23.63 39.17 -33.08
C LYS A 289 23.48 38.17 -31.93
N ALA A 290 23.36 36.88 -32.27
CA ALA A 290 23.11 35.79 -31.32
C ALA A 290 24.24 35.49 -30.31
N LYS A 291 25.35 36.24 -30.35
CA LYS A 291 26.44 36.18 -29.35
C LYS A 291 26.96 37.59 -29.00
N THR A 292 26.56 38.06 -27.82
CA THR A 292 27.30 38.95 -26.89
C THR A 292 27.84 40.32 -27.32
N THR A 293 27.72 40.76 -28.56
CA THR A 293 27.98 42.17 -28.94
C THR A 293 26.81 42.76 -29.74
N ARG A 294 26.15 43.77 -29.17
CA ARG A 294 25.25 44.65 -29.93
C ARG A 294 26.12 45.58 -30.77
N VAL A 295 26.21 45.31 -32.07
CA VAL A 295 26.75 46.29 -33.01
C VAL A 295 25.59 47.22 -33.36
N ALA A 296 25.63 48.43 -32.82
CA ALA A 296 24.71 49.49 -33.21
C ALA A 296 25.08 49.96 -34.63
N THR A 297 24.10 50.44 -35.40
CA THR A 297 24.28 50.84 -36.80
C THR A 297 24.55 52.34 -36.90
N PRO A 298 25.58 52.78 -37.66
CA PRO A 298 25.83 54.20 -37.90
C PRO A 298 24.64 54.93 -38.55
N GLY A 299 24.36 56.18 -38.16
CA GLY A 299 23.23 56.98 -38.68
C GLY A 299 23.21 57.07 -40.21
N VAL A 300 24.36 57.34 -40.81
CA VAL A 300 24.55 57.39 -42.26
C VAL A 300 24.14 56.11 -43.01
N VAL A 301 24.26 54.93 -42.39
CA VAL A 301 23.84 53.63 -42.98
C VAL A 301 22.32 53.45 -42.94
N ILE A 302 21.66 54.11 -41.98
CA ILE A 302 20.20 54.18 -41.91
C ILE A 302 19.70 55.12 -43.01
N HIS A 303 20.31 56.28 -43.20
CA HIS A 303 20.00 57.17 -44.32
C HIS A 303 20.23 56.50 -45.68
N ALA A 304 21.30 55.71 -45.84
CA ALA A 304 21.53 54.91 -47.04
C ALA A 304 20.42 53.87 -47.29
N ASN A 305 19.94 53.15 -46.25
CA ASN A 305 18.79 52.23 -46.37
C ASN A 305 17.51 52.96 -46.79
N ILE A 306 17.22 54.12 -46.18
CA ILE A 306 16.02 54.91 -46.53
C ILE A 306 16.10 55.39 -47.98
N ALA A 307 17.22 55.97 -48.41
CA ALA A 307 17.39 56.44 -49.78
C ALA A 307 17.31 55.28 -50.80
N HIS A 308 17.87 54.12 -50.46
CA HIS A 308 17.74 52.91 -51.27
C HIS A 308 16.27 52.47 -51.41
N GLN A 309 15.51 52.44 -50.31
CA GLN A 309 14.09 52.12 -50.33
C GLN A 309 13.31 53.08 -51.23
N LEU A 310 13.56 54.39 -51.13
CA LEU A 310 12.89 55.41 -51.96
C LEU A 310 13.21 55.23 -53.45
N VAL A 311 14.49 55.09 -53.81
CA VAL A 311 14.93 54.93 -55.21
C VAL A 311 14.43 53.62 -55.82
N GLN A 312 14.45 52.50 -55.08
CA GLN A 312 13.94 51.21 -55.59
C GLN A 312 12.42 51.23 -55.76
N SER A 313 11.67 51.75 -54.79
CA SER A 313 10.21 51.92 -54.94
C SER A 313 9.87 52.81 -56.14
N ALA A 314 10.58 53.92 -56.35
CA ALA A 314 10.32 54.81 -57.48
C ALA A 314 10.57 54.15 -58.85
N ILE A 315 11.66 53.40 -58.98
CA ILE A 315 12.08 52.81 -60.27
C ILE A 315 11.38 51.48 -60.57
N VAL A 316 11.19 50.62 -59.56
CA VAL A 316 10.68 49.25 -59.73
C VAL A 316 9.18 49.16 -59.41
N GLY A 317 8.70 49.91 -58.42
CA GLY A 317 7.33 49.79 -57.88
C GLY A 317 7.19 48.66 -56.84
N ASN A 318 6.16 48.72 -56.00
CA ASN A 318 5.80 47.67 -55.01
C ASN A 318 6.92 47.30 -54.00
N HIS A 319 7.80 48.23 -53.63
CA HIS A 319 8.87 48.00 -52.64
C HIS A 319 8.57 48.61 -51.25
N GLU A 320 7.36 49.10 -51.03
CA GLU A 320 6.92 49.58 -49.71
C GLU A 320 6.53 48.46 -48.75
N LEU A 321 6.43 48.83 -47.48
CA LEU A 321 5.97 47.99 -46.40
C LEU A 321 4.77 48.69 -45.75
N HIS A 322 3.62 48.01 -45.69
CA HIS A 322 2.39 48.53 -45.07
C HIS A 322 1.96 47.63 -43.91
N GLY A 323 1.45 48.24 -42.85
CA GLY A 323 0.82 47.50 -41.76
C GLY A 323 -0.56 46.97 -42.12
N PHE A 324 -1.02 45.99 -41.34
CA PHE A 324 -2.46 45.83 -41.16
C PHE A 324 -3.01 47.01 -40.36
N SER A 325 -4.19 47.48 -40.77
CA SER A 325 -5.03 48.36 -39.97
C SER A 325 -5.74 47.58 -38.86
N ASP A 326 -6.14 48.24 -37.78
CA ASP A 326 -6.85 47.64 -36.63
C ASP A 326 -8.01 46.71 -37.07
N ARG A 327 -8.83 47.15 -38.05
CA ARG A 327 -9.95 46.35 -38.57
C ARG A 327 -9.48 45.03 -39.20
N GLN A 328 -8.39 45.06 -39.96
CA GLN A 328 -7.79 43.86 -40.54
C GLN A 328 -7.18 42.97 -39.46
N THR A 329 -6.53 43.57 -38.46
CA THR A 329 -6.01 42.86 -37.28
C THR A 329 -7.12 42.17 -36.49
N TYR A 330 -8.27 42.81 -36.26
CA TYR A 330 -9.39 42.20 -35.53
C TYR A 330 -10.00 41.01 -36.29
N VAL A 331 -10.18 41.14 -37.62
CA VAL A 331 -10.61 40.02 -38.47
C VAL A 331 -9.60 38.87 -38.44
N TRP A 332 -8.30 39.18 -38.47
CA TRP A 332 -7.22 38.20 -38.40
C TRP A 332 -7.19 37.45 -37.06
N ILE A 333 -7.29 38.17 -35.93
CA ILE A 333 -7.40 37.59 -34.59
C ILE A 333 -8.64 36.68 -34.50
N GLY A 334 -9.79 37.14 -34.99
CA GLY A 334 -11.03 36.37 -35.00
C GLY A 334 -10.90 35.07 -35.81
N LEU A 335 -10.33 35.13 -37.00
CA LEU A 335 -10.13 33.97 -37.89
C LEU A 335 -9.29 32.88 -37.22
N TRP A 336 -8.12 33.23 -36.67
CA TRP A 336 -7.24 32.25 -36.02
C TRP A 336 -7.74 31.79 -34.66
N GLY A 337 -8.42 32.65 -33.90
CA GLY A 337 -9.13 32.25 -32.67
C GLY A 337 -10.22 31.20 -32.96
N ILE A 338 -11.06 31.42 -33.96
CA ILE A 338 -12.10 30.47 -34.39
C ILE A 338 -11.46 29.17 -34.91
N ALA A 339 -10.42 29.26 -35.75
CA ALA A 339 -9.73 28.09 -36.29
C ALA A 339 -9.12 27.22 -35.18
N GLY A 340 -8.49 27.83 -34.17
CA GLY A 340 -7.94 27.13 -33.00
C GLY A 340 -9.02 26.42 -32.19
N ILE A 341 -10.12 27.11 -31.89
CA ILE A 341 -11.24 26.58 -31.09
C ILE A 341 -11.96 25.44 -31.83
N ALA A 342 -12.37 25.67 -33.08
CA ALA A 342 -13.08 24.67 -33.89
C ALA A 342 -12.20 23.45 -34.20
N GLY A 343 -10.93 23.67 -34.54
CA GLY A 343 -9.94 22.63 -34.76
C GLY A 343 -9.69 21.79 -33.49
N CYS A 344 -9.51 22.45 -32.34
CA CYS A 344 -9.36 21.76 -31.05
C CYS A 344 -10.61 20.92 -30.71
N TRP A 345 -11.81 21.47 -30.89
CA TRP A 345 -13.05 20.73 -30.60
C TRP A 345 -13.19 19.47 -31.46
N TRP A 346 -12.92 19.60 -32.77
CA TRP A 346 -12.98 18.48 -33.71
C TRP A 346 -11.92 17.40 -33.41
N LEU A 347 -10.69 17.81 -33.08
CA LEU A 347 -9.57 16.91 -32.76
C LEU A 347 -9.62 16.29 -31.35
N ALA A 348 -10.33 16.92 -30.41
CA ALA A 348 -10.57 16.38 -29.07
C ALA A 348 -11.72 15.36 -29.05
N GLY A 349 -12.68 15.49 -29.96
CA GLY A 349 -13.65 14.44 -30.29
C GLY A 349 -13.05 13.33 -31.16
N ASP A 350 -13.91 12.63 -31.90
CA ASP A 350 -13.50 11.50 -32.76
C ASP A 350 -13.06 11.93 -34.19
N GLY A 351 -12.62 13.18 -34.37
CA GLY A 351 -12.30 13.76 -35.69
C GLY A 351 -11.20 13.02 -36.46
N LEU A 352 -10.26 12.37 -35.76
CA LEU A 352 -9.28 11.45 -36.35
C LEU A 352 -9.32 10.08 -35.67
N LYS A 353 -9.64 9.03 -36.43
CA LYS A 353 -9.61 7.62 -35.98
C LYS A 353 -8.21 7.14 -35.54
N ARG A 354 -7.15 7.72 -36.11
CA ARG A 354 -5.75 7.40 -35.75
C ARG A 354 -5.29 8.35 -34.66
N ARG A 355 -4.75 7.80 -33.55
CA ARG A 355 -4.12 8.60 -32.48
C ARG A 355 -2.64 8.78 -32.78
N LEU A 356 -2.19 10.03 -32.83
CA LEU A 356 -0.77 10.40 -32.94
C LEU A 356 -0.09 10.40 -31.55
N PRO A 357 1.23 10.16 -31.46
CA PRO A 357 1.97 10.26 -30.19
C PRO A 357 1.85 11.68 -29.61
N GLY A 358 1.52 11.81 -28.33
CA GLY A 358 1.23 13.12 -27.71
C GLY A 358 -0.19 13.67 -27.96
N GLY A 359 -1.01 12.99 -28.78
CA GLY A 359 -2.42 13.29 -29.00
C GLY A 359 -2.69 14.23 -30.19
N ASN A 360 -3.89 14.08 -30.78
CA ASN A 360 -4.24 14.73 -32.05
C ASN A 360 -4.35 16.26 -31.94
N VAL A 361 -4.80 16.78 -30.80
CA VAL A 361 -4.88 18.23 -30.52
C VAL A 361 -3.50 18.90 -30.54
N LEU A 362 -2.45 18.23 -30.04
CA LEU A 362 -1.09 18.76 -30.01
C LEU A 362 -0.53 18.92 -31.44
N TRP A 363 -0.66 17.89 -32.28
CA TRP A 363 -0.21 17.98 -33.67
C TRP A 363 -1.04 18.97 -34.49
N GLY A 364 -2.34 19.07 -34.22
CA GLY A 364 -3.21 20.09 -34.80
C GLY A 364 -2.76 21.51 -34.45
N SER A 365 -2.41 21.78 -33.18
CA SER A 365 -1.93 23.10 -32.77
C SER A 365 -0.58 23.44 -33.40
N ILE A 366 0.36 22.49 -33.47
CA ILE A 366 1.66 22.67 -34.15
C ILE A 366 1.45 23.03 -35.64
N GLY A 367 0.58 22.28 -36.35
CA GLY A 367 0.27 22.55 -37.75
C GLY A 367 -0.36 23.93 -37.95
N LEU A 368 -1.31 24.31 -37.09
CA LEU A 368 -1.99 25.60 -37.16
C LEU A 368 -1.05 26.78 -36.83
N THR A 369 -0.17 26.64 -35.83
CA THR A 369 0.89 27.62 -35.54
C THR A 369 1.87 27.77 -36.71
N THR A 370 2.27 26.66 -37.34
CA THR A 370 3.17 26.68 -38.51
C THR A 370 2.52 27.40 -39.69
N ALA A 371 1.23 27.15 -39.95
CA ALA A 371 0.47 27.84 -40.98
C ALA A 371 0.32 29.35 -40.70
N LEU A 372 0.06 29.74 -39.45
CA LEU A 372 -0.02 31.15 -39.04
C LEU A 372 1.32 31.89 -39.26
N ILE A 373 2.44 31.29 -38.84
CA ILE A 373 3.78 31.85 -39.08
C ILE A 373 4.08 31.96 -40.57
N GLY A 374 3.73 30.93 -41.36
CA GLY A 374 3.88 30.93 -42.81
C GLY A 374 3.08 32.04 -43.50
N CYS A 375 1.84 32.28 -43.05
CA CYS A 375 1.01 33.39 -43.53
C CYS A 375 1.59 34.76 -43.18
N THR A 376 2.12 34.94 -41.97
CA THR A 376 2.79 36.19 -41.58
C THR A 376 4.05 36.44 -42.41
N TYR A 377 4.90 35.42 -42.61
CA TYR A 377 6.09 35.52 -43.44
C TYR A 377 5.74 35.81 -44.92
N GLY A 378 4.77 35.09 -45.47
CA GLY A 378 4.26 35.33 -46.83
C GLY A 378 3.69 36.73 -47.00
N GLY A 379 2.97 37.26 -46.00
CA GLY A 379 2.55 38.66 -45.97
C GLY A 379 3.73 39.62 -46.03
N PHE A 380 4.76 39.41 -45.20
CA PHE A 380 5.94 40.28 -45.13
C PHE A 380 6.72 40.33 -46.44
N VAL A 381 6.91 39.18 -47.10
CA VAL A 381 7.53 39.11 -48.45
C VAL A 381 6.73 39.92 -49.49
N ASN A 382 5.40 39.94 -49.37
CA ASN A 382 4.50 40.74 -50.20
C ASN A 382 4.27 42.19 -49.69
N GLY A 383 5.15 42.72 -48.85
CA GLY A 383 5.07 44.11 -48.36
C GLY A 383 3.95 44.37 -47.34
N ARG A 384 3.44 43.35 -46.65
CA ARG A 384 2.38 43.45 -45.63
C ARG A 384 2.84 42.94 -44.27
N LEU A 385 2.90 43.81 -43.26
CA LEU A 385 3.08 43.41 -41.87
C LEU A 385 1.77 42.88 -41.29
N VAL A 386 1.64 41.55 -41.28
CA VAL A 386 0.54 40.80 -40.68
C VAL A 386 0.89 40.50 -39.21
N PRO A 387 0.08 40.92 -38.22
CA PRO A 387 0.39 40.70 -36.81
C PRO A 387 0.28 39.22 -36.45
N LEU A 388 1.31 38.70 -35.77
CA LEU A 388 1.44 37.29 -35.42
C LEU A 388 0.96 37.00 -34.00
N THR A 389 1.48 37.78 -33.05
CA THR A 389 1.32 37.59 -31.60
C THR A 389 -0.15 37.61 -31.15
N PRO A 390 -0.99 38.61 -31.49
CA PRO A 390 -2.37 38.62 -31.00
C PRO A 390 -3.21 37.48 -31.60
N ALA A 391 -2.94 37.08 -32.86
CA ALA A 391 -3.60 35.95 -33.49
C ALA A 391 -3.16 34.61 -32.86
N LEU A 392 -1.86 34.46 -32.59
CA LEU A 392 -1.29 33.29 -31.92
C LEU A 392 -1.82 33.14 -30.48
N VAL A 393 -1.90 34.25 -29.73
CA VAL A 393 -2.44 34.26 -28.35
C VAL A 393 -3.94 33.91 -28.35
N ALA A 394 -4.74 34.49 -29.24
CA ALA A 394 -6.16 34.12 -29.37
C ALA A 394 -6.35 32.65 -29.73
N MET A 395 -5.56 32.14 -30.67
CA MET A 395 -5.59 30.75 -31.11
C MET A 395 -5.18 29.79 -29.98
N LEU A 396 -4.05 30.01 -29.31
CA LEU A 396 -3.55 29.14 -28.24
C LEU A 396 -4.45 29.19 -26.99
N THR A 397 -4.94 30.36 -26.59
CA THR A 397 -5.91 30.50 -25.48
C THR A 397 -7.24 29.82 -25.84
N GLY A 398 -7.65 29.93 -27.10
CA GLY A 398 -8.80 29.21 -27.65
C GLY A 398 -8.64 27.69 -27.55
N ILE A 399 -7.51 27.15 -28.00
CA ILE A 399 -7.18 25.71 -27.95
C ILE A 399 -7.14 25.21 -26.49
N THR A 400 -6.41 25.87 -25.60
CA THR A 400 -6.23 25.41 -24.21
C THR A 400 -7.54 25.45 -23.43
N GLY A 401 -8.33 26.52 -23.54
CA GLY A 401 -9.64 26.60 -22.90
C GLY A 401 -10.65 25.60 -23.47
N THR A 402 -10.65 25.38 -24.79
CA THR A 402 -11.50 24.35 -25.42
C THR A 402 -11.14 22.95 -24.93
N ALA A 403 -9.84 22.63 -24.85
CA ALA A 403 -9.37 21.35 -24.32
C ALA A 403 -9.74 21.15 -22.84
N LEU A 404 -9.70 22.22 -22.03
CA LEU A 404 -10.11 22.19 -20.63
C LEU A 404 -11.63 21.94 -20.50
N VAL A 405 -12.46 22.66 -21.26
CA VAL A 405 -13.92 22.46 -21.29
C VAL A 405 -14.28 21.04 -21.71
N TYR A 406 -13.62 20.50 -22.74
CA TYR A 406 -13.83 19.11 -23.19
C TYR A 406 -13.45 18.09 -22.10
N LYS A 407 -12.29 18.26 -21.45
CA LYS A 407 -11.86 17.41 -20.32
C LYS A 407 -12.85 17.46 -19.15
N GLN A 408 -13.31 18.65 -18.79
CA GLN A 408 -14.29 18.83 -17.72
C GLN A 408 -15.61 18.09 -18.03
N GLN A 409 -16.11 18.20 -19.25
CA GLN A 409 -17.32 17.50 -19.68
C GLN A 409 -17.16 15.96 -19.65
N ARG A 410 -16.01 15.44 -20.06
CA ARG A 410 -15.67 14.00 -19.93
C ARG A 410 -15.61 13.55 -18.46
N LEU A 411 -15.07 14.38 -17.57
CA LEU A 411 -14.98 14.09 -16.13
C LEU A 411 -16.35 14.11 -15.44
N GLU A 412 -17.21 15.08 -15.77
CA GLU A 412 -18.61 15.13 -15.31
C GLU A 412 -19.36 13.84 -15.69
N GLN A 413 -19.17 13.32 -16.91
CA GLN A 413 -19.77 12.07 -17.37
C GLN A 413 -19.20 10.83 -16.65
N ALA A 414 -17.89 10.75 -16.47
CA ALA A 414 -17.26 9.62 -15.78
C ALA A 414 -17.67 9.52 -14.30
N ASN A 415 -17.78 10.67 -13.61
CA ASN A 415 -18.24 10.72 -12.22
C ASN A 415 -19.70 10.27 -12.07
N GLN A 416 -20.58 10.58 -13.03
CA GLN A 416 -21.96 10.08 -13.04
C GLN A 416 -21.98 8.55 -13.18
N GLN A 417 -21.19 7.98 -14.11
CA GLN A 417 -21.09 6.54 -14.28
C GLN A 417 -20.55 5.82 -13.03
N LEU A 418 -19.58 6.41 -12.32
CA LEU A 418 -19.06 5.89 -11.06
C LEU A 418 -20.11 5.90 -9.94
N LEU A 419 -20.92 6.97 -9.83
CA LEU A 419 -22.01 7.05 -8.85
C LEU A 419 -23.10 5.99 -9.11
N ASP A 420 -23.48 5.78 -10.36
CA ASP A 420 -24.46 4.75 -10.73
C ASP A 420 -23.91 3.33 -10.48
N TYR A 421 -22.61 3.10 -10.73
CA TYR A 421 -21.94 1.84 -10.40
C TYR A 421 -21.87 1.58 -8.90
N SER A 422 -21.52 2.60 -8.09
CA SER A 422 -21.46 2.49 -6.62
C SER A 422 -22.80 2.06 -6.02
N LYS A 423 -23.90 2.71 -6.44
CA LYS A 423 -25.26 2.37 -5.99
C LYS A 423 -25.66 0.94 -6.34
N ASN A 424 -25.32 0.49 -7.56
CA ASN A 424 -25.61 -0.87 -7.99
C ASN A 424 -24.80 -1.90 -7.17
N LEU A 425 -23.54 -1.57 -6.87
CA LEU A 425 -22.67 -2.41 -6.01
C LEU A 425 -23.22 -2.52 -4.58
N GLU A 426 -23.66 -1.41 -3.98
CA GLU A 426 -24.25 -1.38 -2.62
C GLU A 426 -25.48 -2.29 -2.51
N VAL A 427 -26.42 -2.20 -3.47
CA VAL A 427 -27.60 -3.08 -3.53
C VAL A 427 -27.17 -4.55 -3.61
N LYS A 428 -26.24 -4.88 -4.51
CA LYS A 428 -25.78 -6.25 -4.74
C LYS A 428 -25.01 -6.84 -3.54
N VAL A 429 -24.28 -6.01 -2.80
CA VAL A 429 -23.64 -6.40 -1.54
C VAL A 429 -24.68 -6.68 -0.46
N ALA A 430 -25.72 -5.86 -0.34
CA ALA A 430 -26.81 -6.09 0.62
C ALA A 430 -27.54 -7.42 0.34
N GLU A 431 -27.92 -7.67 -0.92
CA GLU A 431 -28.55 -8.92 -1.35
C GLU A 431 -27.71 -10.15 -0.98
N ARG A 432 -26.41 -10.16 -1.36
CA ARG A 432 -25.51 -11.29 -1.07
C ARG A 432 -25.24 -11.48 0.43
N THR A 433 -25.22 -10.40 1.21
CA THR A 433 -25.06 -10.48 2.66
C THR A 433 -26.30 -11.11 3.31
N GLN A 434 -27.49 -10.81 2.80
CA GLN A 434 -28.74 -11.42 3.28
C GLN A 434 -28.83 -12.92 2.91
N GLU A 435 -28.52 -13.30 1.67
CA GLU A 435 -28.45 -14.71 1.25
C GLU A 435 -27.49 -15.52 2.13
N LEU A 436 -26.28 -15.00 2.38
CA LEU A 436 -25.27 -15.67 3.19
C LEU A 436 -25.71 -15.83 4.65
N SER A 437 -26.39 -14.81 5.21
CA SER A 437 -26.94 -14.86 6.58
C SER A 437 -27.98 -15.97 6.73
N LEU A 438 -28.92 -16.07 5.78
CA LEU A 438 -29.95 -17.12 5.78
C LEU A 438 -29.35 -18.53 5.62
N ALA A 439 -28.39 -18.69 4.71
CA ALA A 439 -27.69 -19.96 4.52
C ALA A 439 -26.93 -20.40 5.78
N LYS A 440 -26.29 -19.46 6.49
CA LYS A 440 -25.64 -19.72 7.77
C LYS A 440 -26.64 -20.17 8.84
N GLN A 441 -27.74 -19.44 9.02
CA GLN A 441 -28.78 -19.77 10.02
C GLN A 441 -29.35 -21.18 9.81
N ALA A 442 -29.57 -21.59 8.57
CA ALA A 442 -30.04 -22.95 8.25
C ALA A 442 -29.00 -24.04 8.62
N ALA A 443 -27.72 -23.78 8.38
CA ALA A 443 -26.63 -24.71 8.73
C ALA A 443 -26.45 -24.84 10.26
N ASP A 444 -26.48 -23.72 10.98
CA ASP A 444 -26.35 -23.70 12.44
C ASP A 444 -27.52 -24.44 13.11
N ALA A 445 -28.76 -24.23 12.64
CA ALA A 445 -29.95 -24.94 13.11
C ALA A 445 -29.88 -26.45 12.87
N ALA A 446 -29.38 -26.89 11.72
CA ALA A 446 -29.22 -28.32 11.40
C ALA A 446 -28.18 -29.00 12.33
N ASN A 447 -27.08 -28.33 12.64
CA ASN A 447 -26.06 -28.84 13.58
C ASN A 447 -26.59 -28.94 15.02
N GLN A 448 -27.41 -27.97 15.46
CA GLN A 448 -28.05 -28.01 16.77
C GLN A 448 -29.02 -29.20 16.87
N ALA A 449 -29.89 -29.40 15.87
CA ALA A 449 -30.83 -30.53 15.82
C ALA A 449 -30.11 -31.89 15.80
N LYS A 450 -29.00 -32.03 15.05
CA LYS A 450 -28.15 -33.24 15.04
C LYS A 450 -27.65 -33.55 16.47
N SER A 451 -27.18 -32.53 17.18
CA SER A 451 -26.60 -32.67 18.52
C SER A 451 -27.64 -33.08 19.57
N GLU A 452 -28.82 -32.46 19.52
CA GLU A 452 -29.94 -32.75 20.43
C GLU A 452 -30.51 -34.16 20.22
N PHE A 453 -30.67 -34.58 18.97
CA PHE A 453 -31.10 -35.93 18.63
C PHE A 453 -30.17 -37.01 19.20
N LEU A 454 -28.85 -36.84 19.07
CA LEU A 454 -27.85 -37.80 19.56
C LEU A 454 -27.82 -37.87 21.10
N ALA A 455 -27.99 -36.73 21.78
CA ALA A 455 -28.09 -36.69 23.24
C ALA A 455 -29.32 -37.46 23.75
N ASN A 456 -30.50 -37.22 23.16
CA ASN A 456 -31.74 -37.89 23.55
C ASN A 456 -31.71 -39.39 23.26
N MET A 457 -31.24 -39.79 22.07
CA MET A 457 -31.12 -41.22 21.69
C MET A 457 -30.21 -42.02 22.63
N SER A 458 -29.14 -41.42 23.16
CA SER A 458 -28.29 -42.12 24.14
C SER A 458 -29.03 -42.40 25.45
N HIS A 459 -29.86 -41.48 25.94
CA HIS A 459 -30.64 -41.67 27.15
C HIS A 459 -31.68 -42.79 26.98
N GLU A 460 -32.39 -42.77 25.84
CA GLU A 460 -33.36 -43.81 25.45
C GLU A 460 -32.72 -45.20 25.31
N LEU A 461 -31.48 -45.29 24.83
CA LEU A 461 -30.77 -46.57 24.70
C LEU A 461 -30.16 -47.06 26.03
N ARG A 462 -29.68 -46.14 26.88
CA ARG A 462 -29.04 -46.50 28.17
C ARG A 462 -30.02 -47.12 29.16
N THR A 463 -31.25 -46.62 29.21
CA THR A 463 -32.27 -47.01 30.18
C THR A 463 -32.65 -48.50 30.09
N PRO A 464 -33.09 -49.06 28.94
CA PRO A 464 -33.37 -50.50 28.81
C PRO A 464 -32.11 -51.36 28.95
N LEU A 465 -30.95 -50.85 28.53
CA LEU A 465 -29.68 -51.58 28.57
C LEU A 465 -29.17 -51.80 30.00
N ASN A 466 -29.30 -50.79 30.87
CA ASN A 466 -29.02 -50.93 32.30
C ASN A 466 -29.95 -51.96 32.95
N GLY A 467 -31.23 -52.04 32.53
CA GLY A 467 -32.15 -53.08 32.98
C GLY A 467 -31.71 -54.50 32.59
N ILE A 468 -31.31 -54.69 31.32
CA ILE A 468 -30.77 -55.98 30.83
C ILE A 468 -29.50 -56.37 31.62
N LEU A 469 -28.59 -55.42 31.87
CA LEU A 469 -27.38 -55.65 32.64
C LEU A 469 -27.67 -56.00 34.11
N GLY A 470 -28.60 -55.32 34.76
CA GLY A 470 -29.02 -55.62 36.12
C GLY A 470 -29.55 -57.05 36.26
N TYR A 471 -30.47 -57.47 35.38
CA TYR A 471 -30.96 -58.86 35.39
C TYR A 471 -29.87 -59.88 35.06
N ALA A 472 -28.96 -59.59 34.12
CA ALA A 472 -27.83 -60.48 33.84
C ALA A 472 -26.91 -60.64 35.06
N GLN A 473 -26.62 -59.55 35.79
CA GLN A 473 -25.77 -59.58 36.98
C GLN A 473 -26.44 -60.29 38.18
N VAL A 474 -27.76 -60.16 38.32
CA VAL A 474 -28.55 -60.96 39.29
C VAL A 474 -28.48 -62.45 38.95
N LEU A 475 -28.68 -62.81 37.68
CA LEU A 475 -28.62 -64.20 37.23
C LEU A 475 -27.23 -64.82 37.42
N GLN A 476 -26.13 -64.10 37.13
CA GLN A 476 -24.75 -64.57 37.38
C GLN A 476 -24.52 -65.00 38.84
N ARG A 477 -25.13 -64.31 39.80
CA ARG A 477 -25.00 -64.58 41.24
C ARG A 477 -25.87 -65.74 41.73
N SER A 478 -26.81 -66.25 40.92
CA SER A 478 -27.62 -67.42 41.28
C SER A 478 -26.78 -68.69 41.33
N THR A 479 -26.96 -69.49 42.39
CA THR A 479 -26.33 -70.80 42.61
C THR A 479 -27.04 -71.95 41.88
N GLU A 480 -28.22 -71.72 41.30
CA GLU A 480 -29.08 -72.76 40.72
C GLU A 480 -28.91 -72.95 39.20
N LEU A 481 -28.14 -72.08 38.54
CA LEU A 481 -27.96 -72.13 37.09
C LEU A 481 -27.00 -73.25 36.63
N PRO A 482 -27.38 -74.08 35.63
CA PRO A 482 -26.47 -74.99 34.95
C PRO A 482 -25.28 -74.25 34.33
N THR A 483 -24.11 -74.90 34.22
CA THR A 483 -22.87 -74.29 33.72
C THR A 483 -23.02 -73.63 32.34
N LYS A 484 -23.65 -74.29 31.37
CA LYS A 484 -23.95 -73.71 30.04
C LYS A 484 -24.89 -72.49 30.10
N SER A 485 -25.77 -72.41 31.10
CA SER A 485 -26.65 -71.25 31.29
C SER A 485 -25.89 -70.08 31.92
N ARG A 486 -24.91 -70.34 32.80
CA ARG A 486 -24.02 -69.30 33.32
C ARG A 486 -23.18 -68.66 32.23
N GLU A 487 -22.56 -69.46 31.35
CA GLU A 487 -21.83 -68.95 30.16
C GLU A 487 -22.72 -68.01 29.32
N GLY A 488 -23.98 -68.39 29.06
CA GLY A 488 -24.92 -67.55 28.31
C GLY A 488 -25.24 -66.21 29.00
N VAL A 489 -25.40 -66.20 30.33
CA VAL A 489 -25.66 -64.96 31.09
C VAL A 489 -24.39 -64.09 31.19
N GLU A 490 -23.21 -64.71 31.25
CA GLU A 490 -21.93 -64.01 31.17
C GLU A 490 -21.76 -63.29 29.83
N ILE A 491 -22.05 -63.96 28.72
CA ILE A 491 -22.05 -63.37 27.37
C ILE A 491 -23.07 -62.22 27.28
N ILE A 492 -24.29 -62.37 27.80
CA ILE A 492 -25.29 -61.28 27.79
C ILE A 492 -24.77 -60.04 28.54
N HIS A 493 -24.14 -60.23 29.70
CA HIS A 493 -23.54 -59.13 30.47
C HIS A 493 -22.37 -58.47 29.73
N GLN A 494 -21.49 -59.26 29.11
CA GLN A 494 -20.39 -58.75 28.29
C GLN A 494 -20.92 -57.94 27.09
N CYS A 495 -21.89 -58.46 26.33
CA CYS A 495 -22.51 -57.76 25.21
C CYS A 495 -23.23 -56.47 25.64
N GLY A 496 -23.95 -56.49 26.76
CA GLY A 496 -24.62 -55.31 27.29
C GLY A 496 -23.63 -54.21 27.72
N THR A 497 -22.52 -54.61 28.35
CA THR A 497 -21.46 -53.68 28.78
C THR A 497 -20.74 -53.07 27.58
N HIS A 498 -20.51 -53.87 26.53
CA HIS A 498 -19.93 -53.40 25.27
C HIS A 498 -20.84 -52.41 24.53
N LEU A 499 -22.16 -52.65 24.48
CA LEU A 499 -23.10 -51.72 23.88
C LEU A 499 -23.18 -50.38 24.63
N LEU A 500 -23.05 -50.40 25.96
CA LEU A 500 -23.04 -49.18 26.76
C LEU A 500 -21.76 -48.35 26.52
N MET A 501 -20.62 -49.01 26.30
CA MET A 501 -19.38 -48.36 25.86
C MET A 501 -19.54 -47.68 24.49
N LEU A 502 -20.09 -48.39 23.49
CA LEU A 502 -20.40 -47.86 22.15
C LEU A 502 -21.25 -46.58 22.19
N ILE A 503 -22.31 -46.58 23.00
CA ILE A 503 -23.20 -45.41 23.14
C ILE A 503 -22.48 -44.22 23.76
N ASN A 504 -21.63 -44.44 24.77
CA ASN A 504 -20.85 -43.39 25.41
C ASN A 504 -19.76 -42.82 24.47
N ASP A 505 -19.07 -43.66 23.70
CA ASP A 505 -18.08 -43.23 22.71
C ASP A 505 -18.72 -42.31 21.64
N ILE A 506 -19.89 -42.69 21.12
CA ILE A 506 -20.63 -41.90 20.12
C ILE A 506 -21.05 -40.54 20.71
N LEU A 507 -21.47 -40.51 21.99
CA LEU A 507 -21.79 -39.24 22.67
C LEU A 507 -20.57 -38.34 22.86
N ASP A 508 -19.42 -38.88 23.31
CA ASP A 508 -18.20 -38.10 23.49
C ASP A 508 -17.74 -37.51 22.14
N LEU A 509 -17.78 -38.30 21.04
CA LEU A 509 -17.52 -37.79 19.68
C LEU A 509 -18.50 -36.68 19.28
N SER A 510 -19.79 -36.82 19.59
CA SER A 510 -20.82 -35.83 19.26
C SER A 510 -20.61 -34.51 20.01
N LYS A 511 -20.23 -34.57 21.29
CA LYS A 511 -19.85 -33.39 22.10
C LYS A 511 -18.58 -32.73 21.58
N ILE A 512 -17.63 -33.52 21.09
CA ILE A 512 -16.40 -33.07 20.43
C ILE A 512 -16.69 -32.30 19.14
N GLU A 513 -17.51 -32.84 18.23
CA GLU A 513 -17.90 -32.16 16.98
C GLU A 513 -18.61 -30.82 17.27
N ALA A 514 -19.49 -30.82 18.27
CA ALA A 514 -20.23 -29.63 18.70
C ALA A 514 -19.40 -28.61 19.48
N ARG A 515 -18.11 -28.86 19.74
CA ARG A 515 -17.21 -28.05 20.59
C ARG A 515 -17.72 -27.83 22.03
N LYS A 516 -18.45 -28.80 22.59
CA LYS A 516 -19.05 -28.76 23.94
C LYS A 516 -18.30 -29.65 24.97
N LEU A 517 -17.06 -30.04 24.68
CA LEU A 517 -16.22 -30.80 25.62
C LEU A 517 -15.19 -29.85 26.23
N GLU A 518 -15.34 -29.59 27.52
CA GLU A 518 -14.44 -28.76 28.34
C GLU A 518 -13.65 -29.65 29.30
N LEU A 519 -12.47 -29.18 29.75
CA LEU A 519 -11.61 -29.90 30.70
C LEU A 519 -11.79 -29.33 32.10
N HIS A 520 -12.05 -30.19 33.08
CA HIS A 520 -12.24 -29.78 34.48
C HIS A 520 -11.00 -30.12 35.30
N ASN A 521 -10.01 -29.22 35.30
CA ASN A 521 -8.75 -29.42 36.00
C ASN A 521 -8.94 -29.39 37.53
N ASN A 522 -8.48 -30.44 38.20
CA ASN A 522 -8.49 -30.60 39.65
C ASN A 522 -7.09 -31.03 40.15
N PRO A 523 -6.75 -30.77 41.43
CA PRO A 523 -5.49 -31.22 42.01
C PRO A 523 -5.50 -32.74 42.21
N ILE A 524 -4.64 -33.47 41.48
CA ILE A 524 -4.50 -34.92 41.59
C ILE A 524 -3.11 -35.31 42.10
N ASN A 525 -3.04 -36.34 42.95
CA ASN A 525 -1.77 -36.95 43.33
C ASN A 525 -1.31 -37.87 42.20
N LEU A 526 -0.20 -37.52 41.54
CA LEU A 526 0.25 -38.18 40.32
C LEU A 526 0.60 -39.66 40.56
N SER A 527 1.19 -39.97 41.72
CA SER A 527 1.57 -41.35 42.08
C SER A 527 0.35 -42.23 42.34
N ASN A 528 -0.61 -41.76 43.14
CA ASN A 528 -1.85 -42.52 43.41
C ASN A 528 -2.69 -42.71 42.15
N PHE A 529 -2.77 -41.67 41.31
CA PHE A 529 -3.45 -41.73 40.02
C PHE A 529 -2.86 -42.83 39.11
N LEU A 530 -1.55 -42.81 38.92
CA LEU A 530 -0.84 -43.78 38.08
C LEU A 530 -0.90 -45.20 38.65
N ASN A 531 -0.77 -45.36 39.97
CA ASN A 531 -0.96 -46.65 40.64
C ASN A 531 -2.37 -47.21 40.35
N GLY A 532 -3.42 -46.40 40.50
CA GLY A 532 -4.79 -46.81 40.22
C GLY A 532 -5.05 -47.18 38.75
N VAL A 533 -4.43 -46.50 37.79
CA VAL A 533 -4.45 -46.92 36.37
C VAL A 533 -3.70 -48.24 36.18
N SER A 534 -2.56 -48.40 36.84
CA SER A 534 -1.68 -49.57 36.71
C SER A 534 -2.31 -50.85 37.23
N GLU A 535 -3.04 -50.83 38.35
CA GLU A 535 -3.69 -52.03 38.91
C GLU A 535 -4.79 -52.55 37.99
N ILE A 536 -5.64 -51.67 37.45
CA ILE A 536 -6.69 -52.03 36.48
C ILE A 536 -6.08 -52.72 35.24
N CYS A 537 -4.94 -52.21 34.77
CA CYS A 537 -4.24 -52.77 33.61
C CYS A 537 -3.50 -54.08 33.95
N ARG A 538 -2.91 -54.19 35.15
CA ARG A 538 -2.20 -55.39 35.61
C ARG A 538 -3.14 -56.59 35.75
N ILE A 539 -4.35 -56.39 36.28
CA ILE A 539 -5.37 -57.46 36.37
C ILE A 539 -5.70 -58.01 34.97
N ARG A 540 -6.02 -57.12 34.01
CA ARG A 540 -6.31 -57.51 32.62
C ARG A 540 -5.13 -58.18 31.91
N ALA A 541 -3.91 -57.72 32.18
CA ALA A 541 -2.71 -58.34 31.64
C ALA A 541 -2.49 -59.74 32.23
N GLN A 542 -2.69 -59.92 33.54
CA GLN A 542 -2.60 -61.21 34.22
C GLN A 542 -3.65 -62.21 33.73
N GLU A 543 -4.90 -61.77 33.52
CA GLU A 543 -5.97 -62.59 32.91
C GLU A 543 -5.59 -63.07 31.50
N LYS A 544 -4.83 -62.26 30.74
CA LYS A 544 -4.34 -62.59 29.39
C LYS A 544 -2.96 -63.28 29.37
N GLY A 545 -2.28 -63.42 30.51
CA GLY A 545 -0.92 -63.96 30.59
C GLY A 545 0.19 -63.04 30.05
N VAL A 546 -0.03 -61.74 30.02
CA VAL A 546 0.90 -60.69 29.56
C VAL A 546 1.55 -60.01 30.78
N GLU A 547 2.86 -59.74 30.72
CA GLU A 547 3.57 -59.02 31.78
C GLU A 547 3.24 -57.52 31.75
N PHE A 548 3.01 -56.90 32.91
CA PHE A 548 2.71 -55.46 33.00
C PHE A 548 3.71 -54.73 33.92
N GLN A 549 4.36 -53.69 33.40
CA GLN A 549 5.37 -52.90 34.12
C GLN A 549 4.99 -51.40 34.21
N LEU A 550 5.26 -50.78 35.36
CA LEU A 550 5.14 -49.34 35.57
C LEU A 550 6.53 -48.74 35.84
N VAL A 551 6.92 -47.72 35.07
CA VAL A 551 8.24 -47.08 35.16
C VAL A 551 8.05 -45.58 35.38
N LEU A 552 8.38 -45.12 36.58
CA LEU A 552 8.34 -43.70 36.96
C LEU A 552 9.76 -43.13 36.97
N SER A 553 9.95 -41.97 36.35
CA SER A 553 11.25 -41.28 36.33
C SER A 553 11.47 -40.45 37.62
N PRO A 554 12.72 -40.30 38.09
CA PRO A 554 13.00 -39.36 39.18
C PRO A 554 12.71 -37.91 38.74
N GLY A 555 12.22 -37.09 39.65
CA GLY A 555 11.86 -35.68 39.39
C GLY A 555 10.40 -35.42 39.02
N LEU A 556 9.52 -36.44 39.04
CA LEU A 556 8.08 -36.22 38.87
C LEU A 556 7.47 -35.47 40.07
N PRO A 557 6.49 -34.57 39.83
CA PRO A 557 5.84 -33.79 40.89
C PRO A 557 4.87 -34.65 41.71
N THR A 558 4.72 -34.35 43.00
CA THR A 558 3.82 -35.08 43.91
C THR A 558 2.35 -34.96 43.48
N GLY A 559 1.95 -33.77 43.02
CA GLY A 559 0.63 -33.55 42.43
C GLY A 559 0.66 -32.63 41.21
N ILE A 560 -0.40 -32.72 40.41
CA ILE A 560 -0.62 -31.90 39.21
C ILE A 560 -2.07 -31.42 39.12
N GLN A 561 -2.32 -30.30 38.45
CA GLN A 561 -3.67 -29.89 38.06
C GLN A 561 -4.06 -30.55 36.73
N ALA A 562 -5.06 -31.45 36.75
CA ALA A 562 -5.51 -32.15 35.54
C ALA A 562 -6.99 -32.59 35.67
N ASP A 563 -7.67 -32.77 34.53
CA ASP A 563 -8.92 -33.52 34.49
C ASP A 563 -8.63 -35.02 34.66
N GLU A 564 -8.76 -35.51 35.89
CA GLU A 564 -8.46 -36.90 36.25
C GLU A 564 -9.22 -37.89 35.35
N LYS A 565 -10.50 -37.61 35.06
CA LYS A 565 -11.38 -38.50 34.33
C LYS A 565 -10.96 -38.61 32.87
N ARG A 566 -10.65 -37.48 32.22
CA ARG A 566 -10.23 -37.44 30.82
C ARG A 566 -8.81 -37.97 30.64
N LEU A 567 -7.88 -37.69 31.55
CA LEU A 567 -6.54 -38.28 31.53
C LEU A 567 -6.59 -39.80 31.76
N ARG A 568 -7.41 -40.28 32.71
CA ARG A 568 -7.65 -41.72 32.96
C ARG A 568 -8.23 -42.41 31.73
N GLN A 569 -9.17 -41.79 31.04
CA GLN A 569 -9.79 -42.31 29.81
C GLN A 569 -8.75 -42.50 28.69
N VAL A 570 -7.87 -41.51 28.46
CA VAL A 570 -6.77 -41.64 27.48
C VAL A 570 -5.83 -42.78 27.84
N LEU A 571 -5.34 -42.84 29.08
CA LEU A 571 -4.38 -43.87 29.49
C LEU A 571 -4.99 -45.28 29.45
N ILE A 572 -6.22 -45.48 29.94
CA ILE A 572 -6.89 -46.79 29.88
C ILE A 572 -7.19 -47.22 28.44
N ASN A 573 -7.51 -46.31 27.53
CA ASN A 573 -7.71 -46.64 26.12
C ASN A 573 -6.41 -47.11 25.45
N LEU A 574 -5.29 -46.40 25.69
CA LEU A 574 -3.98 -46.77 25.12
C LEU A 574 -3.46 -48.08 25.72
N LEU A 575 -3.48 -48.23 27.05
CA LEU A 575 -3.04 -49.45 27.75
C LEU A 575 -3.96 -50.64 27.47
N GLY A 576 -5.27 -50.41 27.32
CA GLY A 576 -6.24 -51.43 26.94
C GLY A 576 -5.97 -51.98 25.54
N ASN A 577 -5.66 -51.12 24.57
CA ASN A 577 -5.24 -51.55 23.24
C ASN A 577 -3.91 -52.33 23.29
N ALA A 578 -2.90 -51.82 23.99
CA ALA A 578 -1.61 -52.49 24.17
C ALA A 578 -1.75 -53.93 24.70
N ILE A 579 -2.54 -54.14 25.77
CA ILE A 579 -2.81 -55.48 26.33
C ILE A 579 -3.63 -56.33 25.36
N LYS A 580 -4.64 -55.74 24.70
CA LYS A 580 -5.52 -56.45 23.76
C LYS A 580 -4.74 -57.01 22.56
N PHE A 581 -3.78 -56.26 22.01
CA PHE A 581 -3.03 -56.64 20.80
C PHE A 581 -1.66 -57.31 21.08
N THR A 582 -1.28 -57.49 22.35
CA THR A 582 -0.14 -58.32 22.78
C THR A 582 -0.63 -59.69 23.21
N ASP A 583 -0.33 -60.76 22.47
CA ASP A 583 -0.77 -62.12 22.82
C ASP A 583 0.19 -62.83 23.81
N GLN A 584 1.49 -62.54 23.73
CA GLN A 584 2.52 -62.93 24.69
C GLN A 584 3.58 -61.81 24.72
N GLY A 585 4.24 -61.61 25.86
CA GLY A 585 5.24 -60.54 26.04
C GLY A 585 4.85 -59.57 27.14
N ARG A 586 5.13 -58.27 26.96
CA ARG A 586 4.94 -57.25 28.00
C ARG A 586 4.31 -55.95 27.51
N VAL A 587 3.66 -55.24 28.42
CA VAL A 587 3.18 -53.86 28.27
C VAL A 587 3.80 -52.99 29.36
N THR A 588 4.34 -51.83 29.00
CA THR A 588 5.01 -50.91 29.92
C THR A 588 4.38 -49.52 29.86
N LEU A 589 3.97 -48.98 31.02
CA LEU A 589 3.63 -47.57 31.19
C LEU A 589 4.84 -46.83 31.75
N ARG A 590 5.38 -45.87 30.98
CA ARG A 590 6.50 -45.01 31.37
C ARG A 590 6.01 -43.57 31.54
N VAL A 591 6.39 -42.92 32.65
CA VAL A 591 6.10 -41.50 32.89
C VAL A 591 7.40 -40.74 33.21
N SER A 592 7.60 -39.61 32.52
CA SER A 592 8.81 -38.80 32.60
C SER A 592 8.54 -37.31 32.40
N GLN A 593 9.34 -36.45 33.03
CA GLN A 593 9.42 -35.04 32.68
C GLN A 593 10.12 -34.85 31.33
N THR A 594 9.70 -33.87 30.53
CA THR A 594 10.33 -33.48 29.27
C THR A 594 10.79 -32.02 29.34
N THR A 595 12.01 -31.71 28.89
CA THR A 595 12.56 -30.35 28.81
C THR A 595 12.48 -29.80 27.37
N GLU A 596 12.37 -28.47 27.19
CA GLU A 596 12.10 -27.84 25.89
C GLU A 596 13.11 -28.18 24.77
N ALA A 597 14.36 -28.51 25.14
CA ALA A 597 15.47 -28.76 24.21
C ALA A 597 15.23 -29.87 23.17
N GLU A 598 14.30 -30.80 23.41
CA GLU A 598 14.10 -31.98 22.54
C GLU A 598 12.91 -31.87 21.57
N THR A 599 12.02 -30.88 21.70
CA THR A 599 10.75 -30.88 20.92
C THR A 599 10.73 -29.98 19.67
N GLY A 600 11.77 -29.17 19.43
CA GLY A 600 12.00 -28.51 18.13
C GLY A 600 10.97 -27.45 17.67
N VAL A 601 9.97 -27.13 18.50
CA VAL A 601 8.98 -26.08 18.25
C VAL A 601 9.40 -24.83 19.03
N LEU A 602 9.67 -23.72 18.35
CA LEU A 602 9.81 -22.42 19.02
C LEU A 602 8.44 -21.95 19.51
N GLY A 603 8.11 -22.33 20.75
CA GLY A 603 7.02 -21.77 21.55
C GLY A 603 7.54 -20.75 22.55
N THR A 604 6.65 -19.88 23.04
CA THR A 604 6.97 -18.81 24.00
C THR A 604 7.37 -19.33 25.37
N ILE A 605 8.41 -18.71 25.94
CA ILE A 605 8.94 -18.88 27.31
C ILE A 605 7.82 -19.16 28.34
N PRO A 606 7.89 -20.26 29.11
CA PRO A 606 7.08 -20.44 30.31
C PRO A 606 7.52 -19.44 31.38
N THR A 607 6.75 -18.38 31.61
CA THR A 607 7.06 -17.30 32.57
C THR A 607 6.52 -17.56 33.98
N ALA A 608 6.35 -18.81 34.39
CA ALA A 608 5.90 -19.20 35.72
C ALA A 608 6.66 -20.43 36.22
N GLU A 609 7.14 -20.39 37.46
CA GLU A 609 8.00 -21.41 38.09
C GLU A 609 7.24 -22.69 38.51
N GLU A 610 6.04 -22.91 37.96
CA GLU A 610 5.04 -23.87 38.45
C GLU A 610 4.41 -24.76 37.36
N GLU A 611 4.91 -24.76 36.11
CA GLU A 611 4.43 -25.66 35.04
C GLU A 611 5.49 -26.68 34.61
N MET A 612 5.12 -27.95 34.55
CA MET A 612 5.96 -29.06 34.10
C MET A 612 5.30 -29.82 32.95
N ARG A 613 6.09 -30.09 31.90
CA ARG A 613 5.68 -30.96 30.79
C ARG A 613 5.95 -32.43 31.13
N LEU A 614 4.90 -33.24 31.11
CA LEU A 614 4.96 -34.67 31.38
C LEU A 614 4.67 -35.46 30.11
N ARG A 615 5.51 -36.48 29.85
CA ARG A 615 5.30 -37.52 28.86
C ARG A 615 4.69 -38.75 29.52
N PHE A 616 3.54 -39.19 29.02
CA PHE A 616 3.00 -40.52 29.29
C PHE A 616 3.24 -41.38 28.05
N GLN A 617 4.01 -42.46 28.21
CA GLN A 617 4.44 -43.34 27.12
C GLN A 617 4.01 -44.77 27.41
N ILE A 618 3.33 -45.40 26.46
CA ILE A 618 2.80 -46.76 26.51
C ILE A 618 3.56 -47.57 25.46
N GLU A 619 4.31 -48.57 25.90
CA GLU A 619 5.09 -49.50 25.06
C GLU A 619 4.43 -50.89 25.12
N ASP A 620 4.11 -51.49 23.97
CA ASP A 620 3.60 -52.87 23.83
C ASP A 620 4.51 -53.71 22.93
N THR A 621 4.59 -55.01 23.18
CA THR A 621 5.33 -55.98 22.34
C THR A 621 4.37 -56.85 21.50
N GLY A 622 3.29 -56.24 21.01
CA GLY A 622 2.22 -56.92 20.28
C GLY A 622 2.46 -57.03 18.77
N VAL A 623 1.39 -57.20 18.01
CA VAL A 623 1.46 -57.45 16.55
C VAL A 623 1.89 -56.23 15.73
N GLY A 624 1.87 -55.02 16.28
CA GLY A 624 2.22 -53.78 15.59
C GLY A 624 1.34 -53.45 14.36
N MET A 625 1.77 -52.46 13.57
CA MET A 625 1.00 -51.89 12.46
C MET A 625 1.89 -51.49 11.27
N THR A 626 1.28 -51.35 10.09
CA THR A 626 1.94 -50.84 8.85
C THR A 626 1.67 -49.35 8.62
N ASP A 627 2.47 -48.69 7.77
CA ASP A 627 2.30 -47.25 7.44
C ASP A 627 0.88 -46.87 6.96
N ARG A 628 0.26 -47.73 6.15
CA ARG A 628 -1.12 -47.52 5.68
C ARG A 628 -2.15 -47.58 6.80
N GLN A 629 -1.84 -48.34 7.85
CA GLN A 629 -2.67 -48.50 9.02
C GLN A 629 -2.48 -47.32 9.98
N LEU A 630 -1.23 -46.89 10.23
CA LEU A 630 -0.91 -45.69 11.03
C LEU A 630 -1.63 -44.43 10.53
N GLY A 631 -1.74 -44.22 9.22
CA GLY A 631 -2.49 -43.10 8.64
C GLY A 631 -4.01 -43.11 8.87
N LYS A 632 -4.56 -44.21 9.44
CA LYS A 632 -6.00 -44.42 9.66
C LYS A 632 -6.41 -44.58 11.13
N ILE A 633 -5.51 -44.98 12.05
CA ILE A 633 -5.91 -45.37 13.42
C ILE A 633 -6.61 -44.28 14.25
N PHE A 634 -6.43 -43.00 13.91
CA PHE A 634 -7.08 -41.87 14.59
C PHE A 634 -8.36 -41.40 13.88
N GLN A 635 -8.74 -42.02 12.76
CA GLN A 635 -9.99 -41.73 12.06
C GLN A 635 -11.14 -42.48 12.75
N ALA A 636 -12.27 -41.80 12.98
CA ALA A 636 -13.42 -42.40 13.64
C ALA A 636 -14.00 -43.58 12.83
N PHE A 637 -14.34 -44.66 13.52
CA PHE A 637 -14.92 -45.91 12.99
C PHE A 637 -13.98 -46.77 12.12
N GLU A 638 -12.71 -46.38 11.91
CA GLU A 638 -11.73 -47.26 11.28
C GLU A 638 -11.23 -48.33 12.28
N GLN A 639 -11.10 -49.57 11.80
CA GLN A 639 -10.54 -50.69 12.56
C GLN A 639 -9.48 -51.38 11.73
N VAL A 640 -8.45 -51.89 12.40
CA VAL A 640 -7.16 -52.16 11.78
C VAL A 640 -6.65 -53.53 12.25
N GLY A 641 -6.64 -54.50 11.35
CA GLY A 641 -6.19 -55.88 11.58
C GLY A 641 -6.54 -56.79 10.40
N ASP A 642 -6.03 -58.03 10.39
CA ASP A 642 -6.38 -59.02 9.37
C ASP A 642 -7.78 -59.61 9.59
N ASN A 643 -8.48 -59.91 8.48
CA ASN A 643 -9.91 -60.27 8.46
C ASN A 643 -10.28 -61.50 9.31
N ASP A 644 -9.34 -62.40 9.61
CA ASP A 644 -9.58 -63.63 10.38
C ASP A 644 -9.63 -63.40 11.91
N ARG A 645 -9.26 -62.22 12.40
CA ARG A 645 -9.44 -61.81 13.81
C ARG A 645 -10.34 -60.58 13.89
N LYS A 646 -11.67 -60.77 13.85
CA LYS A 646 -12.63 -59.74 14.27
C LYS A 646 -12.44 -59.45 15.77
N THR A 647 -11.71 -58.40 16.10
CA THR A 647 -11.47 -58.01 17.49
C THR A 647 -12.50 -57.01 17.99
N ASP A 648 -13.13 -57.27 19.14
CA ASP A 648 -14.18 -56.42 19.71
C ASP A 648 -13.71 -54.97 19.96
N GLY A 649 -14.44 -53.99 19.44
CA GLY A 649 -14.08 -52.58 19.56
C GLY A 649 -14.98 -51.66 18.76
N THR A 650 -14.92 -50.36 19.08
CA THR A 650 -15.81 -49.33 18.51
C THR A 650 -15.20 -48.59 17.32
N GLY A 651 -13.87 -48.62 17.18
CA GLY A 651 -13.14 -47.74 16.24
C GLY A 651 -13.14 -46.26 16.66
N LEU A 652 -13.60 -45.93 17.87
CA LEU A 652 -13.73 -44.56 18.36
C LEU A 652 -12.70 -44.18 19.44
N GLY A 653 -12.23 -45.16 20.22
CA GLY A 653 -11.35 -44.91 21.36
C GLY A 653 -10.10 -44.07 21.06
N LEU A 654 -9.39 -44.35 19.96
CA LEU A 654 -8.20 -43.56 19.57
C LEU A 654 -8.55 -42.17 19.04
N ALA A 655 -9.64 -42.02 18.27
CA ALA A 655 -10.11 -40.73 17.77
C ALA A 655 -10.55 -39.80 18.92
N ILE A 656 -11.25 -40.34 19.92
CA ILE A 656 -11.64 -39.61 21.14
C ILE A 656 -10.41 -39.25 21.96
N SER A 657 -9.47 -40.18 22.17
CA SER A 657 -8.25 -39.92 22.92
C SER A 657 -7.36 -38.86 22.27
N GLN A 658 -7.24 -38.86 20.93
CA GLN A 658 -6.54 -37.83 20.17
C GLN A 658 -7.17 -36.44 20.38
N ARG A 659 -8.49 -36.35 20.42
CA ARG A 659 -9.16 -35.06 20.68
C ARG A 659 -8.99 -34.58 22.12
N ILE A 660 -9.02 -35.48 23.10
CA ILE A 660 -8.74 -35.13 24.50
C ILE A 660 -7.29 -34.62 24.63
N ALA A 661 -6.34 -35.24 23.92
CA ALA A 661 -4.97 -34.73 23.84
C ALA A 661 -4.88 -33.31 23.26
N GLU A 662 -5.63 -33.02 22.19
CA GLU A 662 -5.69 -31.67 21.59
C GLU A 662 -6.26 -30.61 22.54
N LEU A 663 -7.22 -30.99 23.41
CA LEU A 663 -7.73 -30.10 24.46
C LEU A 663 -6.72 -29.91 25.61
N LEU A 664 -5.88 -30.91 25.88
CA LEU A 664 -4.72 -30.82 26.78
C LEU A 664 -3.51 -30.08 26.14
N GLY A 665 -3.69 -29.42 24.98
CA GLY A 665 -2.64 -28.68 24.28
C GLY A 665 -1.58 -29.57 23.62
N SER A 666 -1.88 -30.85 23.38
CA SER A 666 -0.94 -31.86 22.90
C SER A 666 -1.54 -32.69 21.76
N GLN A 667 -0.83 -33.72 21.30
CA GLN A 667 -1.34 -34.72 20.36
C GLN A 667 -0.78 -36.09 20.73
N ILE A 668 -1.57 -37.15 20.58
CA ILE A 668 -1.08 -38.51 20.75
C ILE A 668 -0.19 -38.83 19.55
N GLN A 669 1.06 -39.13 19.83
CA GLN A 669 2.02 -39.61 18.85
C GLN A 669 2.07 -41.13 18.91
N VAL A 670 2.38 -41.75 17.78
CA VAL A 670 2.47 -43.21 17.63
C VAL A 670 3.69 -43.58 16.80
N ARG A 671 4.35 -44.65 17.22
CA ARG A 671 5.36 -45.40 16.48
C ARG A 671 4.96 -46.87 16.56
N SER A 672 4.95 -47.57 15.45
CA SER A 672 4.69 -49.01 15.44
C SER A 672 5.24 -49.61 14.16
N HIS A 673 5.77 -50.82 14.27
CA HIS A 673 6.20 -51.62 13.13
C HIS A 673 5.62 -53.03 13.26
N LEU A 674 5.21 -53.61 12.15
CA LEU A 674 4.48 -54.88 12.11
C LEU A 674 5.37 -56.03 12.65
N GLY A 675 4.94 -56.65 13.75
CA GLY A 675 5.64 -57.71 14.47
C GLY A 675 6.52 -57.24 15.64
N GLU A 676 6.76 -55.93 15.80
CA GLU A 676 7.62 -55.35 16.85
C GLU A 676 6.81 -54.80 18.04
N GLY A 677 5.51 -54.51 17.83
CA GLY A 677 4.63 -53.85 18.79
C GLY A 677 4.41 -52.37 18.49
N SER A 678 4.03 -51.60 19.51
CA SER A 678 3.71 -50.17 19.38
C SER A 678 4.17 -49.34 20.58
N THR A 679 4.56 -48.10 20.31
CA THR A 679 4.82 -47.06 21.30
C THR A 679 3.90 -45.88 21.03
N PHE A 680 2.96 -45.64 21.94
CA PHE A 680 2.11 -44.45 21.94
C PHE A 680 2.59 -43.47 23.02
N TRP A 681 2.61 -42.16 22.76
CA TRP A 681 2.92 -41.19 23.79
C TRP A 681 2.13 -39.89 23.69
N LEU A 682 2.00 -39.20 24.83
CA LEU A 682 1.31 -37.93 25.01
C LEU A 682 2.19 -36.99 25.83
N ASP A 683 2.46 -35.78 25.30
CA ASP A 683 3.33 -34.77 25.92
C ASP A 683 2.52 -33.53 26.34
N ALA A 684 1.97 -33.52 27.55
CA ALA A 684 1.08 -32.44 28.03
C ALA A 684 1.74 -31.60 29.15
N ASN A 685 1.40 -30.31 29.19
CA ASN A 685 1.84 -29.40 30.25
C ASN A 685 0.84 -29.44 31.40
N PHE A 686 1.33 -29.52 32.63
CA PHE A 686 0.51 -29.48 33.84
C PHE A 686 1.11 -28.52 34.87
N GLN A 687 0.24 -27.83 35.61
CA GLN A 687 0.67 -27.04 36.77
C GLN A 687 1.02 -28.00 37.91
N THR A 688 2.22 -27.84 38.47
CA THR A 688 2.79 -28.70 39.52
C THR A 688 2.39 -28.22 40.90
N ILE A 689 1.99 -29.15 41.76
CA ILE A 689 1.70 -28.90 43.17
C ILE A 689 2.88 -29.46 43.96
N ASN A 690 3.92 -28.62 44.11
CA ASN A 690 5.14 -28.96 44.86
C ASN A 690 4.85 -29.11 46.36
N ASP A 691 3.95 -28.27 46.88
CA ASP A 691 3.54 -28.18 48.28
C ASP A 691 2.30 -29.06 48.59
N TRP A 692 2.38 -30.34 48.21
CA TRP A 692 1.28 -31.30 48.43
C TRP A 692 0.93 -31.44 49.92
N ALA A 693 1.90 -31.29 50.85
CA ALA A 693 1.68 -31.38 52.30
C ALA A 693 0.94 -30.17 52.91
N THR A 694 0.93 -29.03 52.21
CA THR A 694 0.42 -27.74 52.67
C THR A 694 -0.91 -27.36 51.99
N THR A 695 -1.33 -28.15 51.00
CA THR A 695 -2.64 -28.00 50.35
C THR A 695 -3.74 -28.35 51.36
N PRO A 696 -4.82 -27.55 51.51
CA PRO A 696 -5.86 -27.80 52.52
C PRO A 696 -6.54 -29.19 52.42
N ALA A 697 -6.60 -29.75 51.21
CA ALA A 697 -7.10 -31.10 50.93
C ALA A 697 -6.17 -32.24 51.40
N ALA A 698 -4.88 -31.97 51.65
CA ALA A 698 -3.94 -32.93 52.20
C ALA A 698 -3.79 -32.80 53.72
N GLN A 699 -3.91 -31.59 54.27
CA GLN A 699 -3.96 -31.38 55.72
C GLN A 699 -5.22 -32.02 56.34
N SER A 700 -6.35 -32.02 55.62
CA SER A 700 -7.57 -32.73 56.03
C SER A 700 -7.49 -34.27 55.94
N LEU A 701 -6.51 -34.83 55.22
CA LEU A 701 -6.25 -36.28 55.20
C LEU A 701 -5.43 -36.78 56.41
N GLN A 702 -4.92 -35.88 57.27
CA GLN A 702 -4.04 -36.24 58.40
C GLN A 702 -4.70 -36.09 59.78
N GLN A 703 -5.93 -35.60 59.87
CA GLN A 703 -6.66 -35.46 61.14
C GLN A 703 -7.95 -36.28 61.11
N GLN A 704 -7.96 -37.44 61.76
CA GLN A 704 -9.18 -38.25 61.90
C GLN A 704 -10.15 -37.57 62.86
N VAL A 705 -11.38 -37.35 62.39
CA VAL A 705 -12.52 -36.97 63.24
C VAL A 705 -12.93 -38.18 64.07
N VAL A 706 -12.88 -38.04 65.40
CA VAL A 706 -13.18 -39.12 66.37
C VAL A 706 -14.50 -38.92 67.10
N GLY A 707 -15.18 -37.79 66.88
CA GLY A 707 -16.47 -37.45 67.49
C GLY A 707 -16.87 -36.01 67.24
N PHE A 708 -17.95 -35.55 67.87
CA PHE A 708 -18.38 -34.15 67.88
C PHE A 708 -18.77 -33.71 69.31
N GLU A 709 -18.69 -32.41 69.59
CA GLU A 709 -19.24 -31.85 70.83
C GLU A 709 -20.77 -31.78 70.77
N LEU A 710 -21.43 -32.25 71.84
CA LEU A 710 -22.90 -32.20 71.98
C LEU A 710 -23.43 -30.80 72.33
N GLY A 711 -22.59 -29.91 72.88
CA GLY A 711 -23.03 -28.59 73.37
C GLY A 711 -24.18 -28.70 74.37
N ASP A 712 -25.20 -27.86 74.21
CA ASP A 712 -26.42 -27.87 75.03
C ASP A 712 -27.44 -28.97 74.63
N ARG A 713 -27.13 -29.86 73.67
CA ARG A 713 -28.08 -30.90 73.21
C ARG A 713 -28.23 -32.02 74.24
N ALA A 714 -29.47 -32.44 74.50
CA ALA A 714 -29.80 -33.52 75.43
C ALA A 714 -29.47 -34.94 74.90
N SER A 715 -29.25 -35.10 73.59
CA SER A 715 -28.91 -36.37 72.94
C SER A 715 -28.11 -36.15 71.66
N ALA A 716 -27.44 -37.20 71.17
CA ALA A 716 -26.77 -37.20 69.87
C ALA A 716 -27.78 -36.93 68.73
N PRO A 717 -27.39 -36.15 67.69
CA PRO A 717 -28.24 -35.94 66.53
C PRO A 717 -28.58 -37.25 65.82
N SER A 718 -29.79 -37.30 65.28
CA SER A 718 -30.36 -38.44 64.57
C SER A 718 -30.32 -38.21 63.05
N ILE A 719 -29.73 -39.14 62.30
CA ILE A 719 -29.62 -39.07 60.83
C ILE A 719 -30.38 -40.24 60.21
N LEU A 720 -31.29 -39.94 59.28
CA LEU A 720 -31.97 -40.94 58.46
C LEU A 720 -31.23 -41.14 57.13
N LEU A 721 -30.78 -42.37 56.86
CA LEU A 721 -30.13 -42.77 55.62
C LEU A 721 -31.12 -43.51 54.72
N VAL A 722 -31.44 -42.96 53.55
CA VAL A 722 -32.37 -43.52 52.57
C VAL A 722 -31.62 -43.84 51.27
N ASP A 723 -31.31 -45.12 51.05
CA ASP A 723 -30.50 -45.59 49.92
C ASP A 723 -30.89 -47.05 49.64
N ASP A 724 -31.16 -47.42 48.39
CA ASP A 724 -31.57 -48.78 48.04
C ASP A 724 -30.39 -49.78 48.02
N ASP A 725 -29.16 -49.29 47.81
CA ASP A 725 -27.96 -50.13 47.91
C ASP A 725 -27.58 -50.37 49.38
N LEU A 726 -27.88 -51.58 49.83
CA LEU A 726 -27.51 -52.11 51.14
C LEU A 726 -26.03 -51.89 51.51
N LYS A 727 -25.11 -51.89 50.55
CA LYS A 727 -23.67 -51.66 50.81
C LYS A 727 -23.39 -50.19 51.07
N HIS A 728 -23.92 -49.27 50.26
CA HIS A 728 -23.76 -47.84 50.49
C HIS A 728 -24.38 -47.45 51.84
N ARG A 729 -25.61 -47.92 52.11
CA ARG A 729 -26.31 -47.72 53.38
C ARG A 729 -25.53 -48.27 54.57
N SER A 730 -24.98 -49.49 54.47
CA SER A 730 -24.19 -50.13 55.52
C SER A 730 -22.84 -49.44 55.79
N VAL A 731 -22.14 -48.98 54.75
CA VAL A 731 -20.87 -48.25 54.89
C VAL A 731 -21.08 -46.91 55.59
N LEU A 732 -22.03 -46.09 55.11
CA LEU A 732 -22.38 -44.82 55.76
C LEU A 732 -22.84 -45.03 57.19
N ASN A 733 -23.67 -46.05 57.44
CA ASN A 733 -24.13 -46.38 58.78
C ASN A 733 -22.97 -46.74 59.72
N THR A 734 -22.00 -47.51 59.25
CA THR A 734 -20.83 -47.90 60.05
C THR A 734 -19.95 -46.70 60.38
N LEU A 735 -19.66 -45.85 59.39
CA LEU A 735 -18.76 -44.70 59.57
C LEU A 735 -19.38 -43.59 60.45
N LEU A 736 -20.67 -43.28 60.27
CA LEU A 736 -21.34 -42.26 61.09
C LEU A 736 -21.62 -42.75 62.53
N ALA A 737 -21.89 -44.04 62.73
CA ALA A 737 -22.05 -44.60 64.07
C ALA A 737 -20.74 -44.58 64.88
N GLN A 738 -19.59 -44.77 64.22
CA GLN A 738 -18.26 -44.65 64.87
C GLN A 738 -17.97 -43.23 65.39
N ILE A 739 -18.57 -42.20 64.78
CA ILE A 739 -18.44 -40.79 65.19
C ILE A 739 -19.49 -40.40 66.25
N GLY A 740 -20.43 -41.30 66.58
CA GLY A 740 -21.40 -41.12 67.67
C GLY A 740 -22.78 -40.62 67.27
N PHE A 741 -23.13 -40.62 65.97
CA PHE A 741 -24.48 -40.29 65.52
C PHE A 741 -25.50 -41.40 65.83
N SER A 742 -26.74 -41.01 66.13
CA SER A 742 -27.88 -41.93 66.16
C SER A 742 -28.40 -42.12 64.73
N LEU A 743 -28.59 -43.35 64.26
CA LEU A 743 -28.88 -43.61 62.86
C LEU A 743 -30.18 -44.39 62.64
N LEU A 744 -30.95 -43.92 61.67
CA LEU A 744 -32.13 -44.57 61.11
C LEU A 744 -31.82 -44.97 59.66
N THR A 745 -32.38 -46.08 59.17
CA THR A 745 -32.13 -46.54 57.80
C THR A 745 -33.41 -46.97 57.11
N ALA A 746 -33.56 -46.55 55.87
CA ALA A 746 -34.65 -46.91 54.97
C ALA A 746 -34.10 -47.38 53.61
N GLU A 747 -34.80 -48.29 52.96
CA GLU A 747 -34.37 -48.94 51.72
C GLU A 747 -35.06 -48.43 50.45
N ASN A 748 -36.04 -47.55 50.60
CA ASN A 748 -36.70 -46.84 49.51
C ASN A 748 -37.33 -45.54 50.05
N GLY A 749 -37.84 -44.69 49.15
CA GLY A 749 -38.42 -43.40 49.54
C GLY A 749 -39.68 -43.53 50.41
N VAL A 750 -40.50 -44.57 50.23
CA VAL A 750 -41.74 -44.77 50.98
C VAL A 750 -41.45 -45.07 52.46
N VAL A 751 -40.50 -45.97 52.73
CA VAL A 751 -40.03 -46.27 54.09
C VAL A 751 -39.30 -45.06 54.69
N GLY A 752 -38.55 -44.32 53.87
CA GLY A 752 -37.89 -43.07 54.27
C GLY A 752 -38.89 -42.02 54.78
N LEU A 753 -39.95 -41.76 54.02
CA LEU A 753 -41.01 -40.82 54.40
C LEU A 753 -41.72 -41.26 55.71
N GLN A 754 -42.02 -42.55 55.85
CA GLN A 754 -42.64 -43.08 57.07
C GLN A 754 -41.74 -42.90 58.30
N GLN A 755 -40.44 -43.21 58.20
CA GLN A 755 -39.50 -43.02 59.30
C GLN A 755 -39.28 -41.54 59.62
N ALA A 756 -39.17 -40.68 58.61
CA ALA A 756 -39.01 -39.23 58.80
C ALA A 756 -40.19 -38.63 59.58
N ILE A 757 -41.43 -38.99 59.24
CA ILE A 757 -42.63 -38.48 59.93
C ILE A 757 -42.77 -39.07 61.36
N ALA A 758 -42.37 -40.33 61.56
CA ALA A 758 -42.55 -41.03 62.83
C ALA A 758 -41.47 -40.68 63.87
N GLN A 759 -40.22 -40.47 63.45
CA GLN A 759 -39.07 -40.27 64.33
C GLN A 759 -38.53 -38.84 64.33
N LEU A 760 -38.87 -38.02 63.32
CA LEU A 760 -38.44 -36.62 63.17
C LEU A 760 -36.91 -36.45 63.29
N PRO A 761 -36.12 -37.05 62.38
CA PRO A 761 -34.66 -37.00 62.44
C PRO A 761 -34.12 -35.57 62.32
N ASP A 762 -32.94 -35.31 62.89
CA ASP A 762 -32.23 -34.03 62.76
C ASP A 762 -31.72 -33.76 61.33
N LEU A 763 -31.50 -34.81 60.52
CA LEU A 763 -31.06 -34.70 59.12
C LEU A 763 -31.43 -35.94 58.31
N ILE A 764 -31.69 -35.77 57.01
CA ILE A 764 -31.95 -36.87 56.06
C ILE A 764 -30.87 -36.88 54.97
N VAL A 765 -30.22 -38.02 54.75
CA VAL A 765 -29.36 -38.29 53.59
C VAL A 765 -30.11 -39.24 52.66
N LEU A 766 -30.37 -38.86 51.41
CA LEU A 766 -31.15 -39.67 50.46
C LEU A 766 -30.53 -39.77 49.06
N ASP A 767 -30.70 -40.91 48.40
CA ASP A 767 -30.45 -41.06 46.95
C ASP A 767 -31.65 -40.58 46.13
N LEU A 768 -31.41 -40.16 44.89
CA LEU A 768 -32.43 -39.81 43.91
C LEU A 768 -32.98 -41.02 43.16
N ASP A 769 -32.11 -41.93 42.73
CA ASP A 769 -32.44 -42.98 41.75
C ASP A 769 -32.94 -44.26 42.46
N MET A 770 -33.89 -44.12 43.40
CA MET A 770 -34.46 -45.21 44.22
C MET A 770 -35.77 -45.81 43.65
N PRO A 771 -36.07 -47.10 43.91
CA PRO A 771 -37.33 -47.73 43.53
C PRO A 771 -38.52 -47.30 44.41
N GLU A 772 -39.74 -47.60 43.94
CA GLU A 772 -41.05 -47.26 44.54
C GLU A 772 -41.37 -45.77 44.65
N MET A 773 -40.53 -45.00 45.31
CA MET A 773 -40.60 -43.54 45.43
C MET A 773 -39.19 -42.99 45.22
N ASN A 774 -39.02 -42.21 44.16
CA ASN A 774 -37.73 -41.61 43.83
C ASN A 774 -37.40 -40.47 44.81
N GLY A 775 -36.14 -40.03 44.86
CA GLY A 775 -35.72 -39.02 45.82
C GLY A 775 -36.32 -37.63 45.61
N PHE A 776 -36.73 -37.24 44.39
CA PHE A 776 -37.44 -35.98 44.17
C PHE A 776 -38.85 -36.02 44.76
N ASP A 777 -39.60 -37.10 44.50
CA ASP A 777 -40.94 -37.30 45.08
C ASP A 777 -40.88 -37.34 46.61
N LEU A 778 -39.82 -37.94 47.18
CA LEU A 778 -39.56 -37.94 48.62
C LEU A 778 -39.26 -36.54 49.16
N ILE A 779 -38.40 -35.76 48.51
CA ILE A 779 -38.10 -34.37 48.91
C ILE A 779 -39.40 -33.55 48.92
N GLU A 780 -40.20 -33.63 47.85
CA GLU A 780 -41.46 -32.89 47.76
C GLU A 780 -42.44 -33.32 48.86
N ALA A 781 -42.60 -34.63 49.10
CA ALA A 781 -43.47 -35.14 50.16
C ALA A 781 -43.02 -34.74 51.59
N LEU A 782 -41.70 -34.63 51.82
CA LEU A 782 -41.13 -34.14 53.08
C LEU A 782 -41.35 -32.63 53.25
N GLN A 783 -41.23 -31.86 52.17
CA GLN A 783 -41.44 -30.40 52.18
C GLN A 783 -42.92 -30.03 52.32
N GLN A 784 -43.85 -30.82 51.78
CA GLN A 784 -45.30 -30.61 51.88
C GLN A 784 -45.91 -30.96 53.26
N ASN A 785 -45.13 -31.49 54.21
CA ASN A 785 -45.63 -31.91 55.52
C ASN A 785 -45.01 -31.05 56.64
N ASP A 786 -45.84 -30.24 57.31
CA ASP A 786 -45.49 -29.28 58.36
C ASP A 786 -44.52 -29.80 59.44
N LYS A 787 -44.49 -31.12 59.69
CA LYS A 787 -43.60 -31.73 60.68
C LYS A 787 -42.18 -32.01 60.16
N THR A 788 -42.01 -32.16 58.85
CA THR A 788 -40.74 -32.55 58.21
C THR A 788 -40.13 -31.46 57.33
N THR A 789 -40.88 -30.42 56.94
CA THR A 789 -40.39 -29.31 56.09
C THR A 789 -39.11 -28.64 56.64
N GLY A 790 -38.95 -28.59 57.97
CA GLY A 790 -37.79 -27.97 58.63
C GLY A 790 -36.55 -28.86 58.76
N ILE A 791 -36.60 -30.13 58.35
CA ILE A 791 -35.46 -31.06 58.47
C ILE A 791 -34.51 -30.85 57.28
N PRO A 792 -33.20 -30.62 57.48
CA PRO A 792 -32.24 -30.49 56.40
C PRO A 792 -32.10 -31.80 55.61
N ILE A 793 -32.07 -31.67 54.28
CA ILE A 793 -32.00 -32.79 53.34
C ILE A 793 -30.70 -32.72 52.54
N VAL A 794 -29.93 -33.80 52.57
CA VAL A 794 -28.68 -33.98 51.82
C VAL A 794 -28.91 -35.04 50.74
N VAL A 795 -28.83 -34.62 49.48
CA VAL A 795 -28.99 -35.53 48.34
C VAL A 795 -27.64 -36.13 47.96
N ALA A 796 -27.59 -37.44 47.75
CA ALA A 796 -26.41 -38.15 47.28
C ALA A 796 -26.71 -38.92 45.98
N SER A 797 -26.18 -38.48 44.82
CA SER A 797 -26.49 -39.11 43.51
C SER A 797 -25.27 -39.26 42.62
N ALA A 798 -25.30 -40.26 41.72
CA ALA A 798 -24.29 -40.48 40.67
C ALA A 798 -24.43 -39.50 39.47
N ARG A 799 -25.47 -38.65 39.45
CA ARG A 799 -25.79 -37.75 38.34
C ARG A 799 -25.21 -36.35 38.58
N VAL A 800 -24.03 -36.08 38.02
CA VAL A 800 -23.23 -34.88 38.32
C VAL A 800 -23.36 -33.78 37.25
N PHE A 801 -24.56 -33.57 36.71
CA PHE A 801 -24.84 -32.44 35.81
C PHE A 801 -25.29 -31.20 36.61
N GLU A 802 -24.86 -30.00 36.22
CA GLU A 802 -25.24 -28.76 36.92
C GLU A 802 -26.76 -28.55 36.97
N GLU A 803 -27.48 -28.93 35.91
CA GLU A 803 -28.94 -28.87 35.88
C GLU A 803 -29.60 -29.76 36.94
N ASP A 804 -29.05 -30.96 37.19
CA ASP A 804 -29.60 -31.89 38.19
C ASP A 804 -29.35 -31.34 39.60
N ARG A 805 -28.16 -30.76 39.85
CA ARG A 805 -27.86 -30.03 41.09
C ARG A 805 -28.81 -28.85 41.32
N LEU A 806 -29.05 -28.03 40.30
CA LEU A 806 -29.99 -26.89 40.41
C LEU A 806 -31.43 -27.35 40.67
N LYS A 807 -31.90 -28.41 39.99
CA LYS A 807 -33.24 -28.99 40.21
C LYS A 807 -33.41 -29.55 41.63
N THR A 808 -32.41 -30.25 42.18
CA THR A 808 -32.48 -30.77 43.57
C THR A 808 -32.56 -29.67 44.62
N LEU A 809 -31.77 -28.60 44.48
CA LEU A 809 -31.82 -27.46 45.40
C LEU A 809 -33.14 -26.70 45.28
N GLN A 810 -33.68 -26.56 44.06
CA GLN A 810 -35.01 -25.95 43.84
C GLN A 810 -36.17 -26.80 44.41
N ALA A 811 -36.02 -28.12 44.46
CA ALA A 811 -37.00 -29.02 45.07
C ALA A 811 -37.05 -28.93 46.61
N GLY A 812 -36.04 -28.31 47.25
CA GLY A 812 -35.95 -28.18 48.71
C GLY A 812 -34.83 -28.96 49.38
N ALA A 813 -33.90 -29.56 48.61
CA ALA A 813 -32.68 -30.12 49.20
C ALA A 813 -31.77 -29.00 49.74
N SER A 814 -31.18 -29.21 50.92
CA SER A 814 -30.23 -28.28 51.53
C SER A 814 -28.83 -28.40 50.91
N HIS A 815 -28.40 -29.62 50.60
CA HIS A 815 -27.07 -29.92 50.05
C HIS A 815 -27.11 -31.06 49.02
N PHE A 816 -26.12 -31.09 48.14
CA PHE A 816 -25.95 -32.13 47.11
C PHE A 816 -24.50 -32.67 47.14
N LEU A 817 -24.35 -33.99 47.19
CA LEU A 817 -23.09 -34.72 47.20
C LEU A 817 -23.04 -35.72 46.01
N PRO A 818 -21.97 -35.74 45.20
CA PRO A 818 -21.82 -36.75 44.16
C PRO A 818 -21.48 -38.13 44.76
N LYS A 819 -22.01 -39.21 44.19
CA LYS A 819 -21.55 -40.59 44.44
C LYS A 819 -20.32 -40.91 43.56
N PRO A 820 -19.28 -41.59 44.07
CA PRO A 820 -19.13 -42.10 45.45
C PRO A 820 -18.92 -40.95 46.45
N ILE A 821 -19.64 -41.01 47.57
CA ILE A 821 -19.61 -39.97 48.61
C ILE A 821 -18.22 -39.96 49.25
N GLN A 822 -17.51 -38.84 49.12
CA GLN A 822 -16.31 -38.57 49.90
C GLN A 822 -16.72 -38.29 51.34
N PHE A 823 -16.13 -39.01 52.31
CA PHE A 823 -16.58 -38.97 53.69
C PHE A 823 -16.32 -37.61 54.34
N GLU A 824 -15.21 -36.96 53.96
CA GLU A 824 -14.82 -35.61 54.36
C GLU A 824 -15.82 -34.56 53.87
N ALA A 825 -16.34 -34.73 52.65
CA ALA A 825 -17.38 -33.86 52.09
C ALA A 825 -18.73 -34.03 52.82
N LEU A 826 -19.06 -35.27 53.22
CA LEU A 826 -20.22 -35.54 54.06
C LEU A 826 -20.08 -34.91 55.45
N LEU A 827 -18.93 -35.07 56.12
CA LEU A 827 -18.66 -34.45 57.42
C LEU A 827 -18.80 -32.91 57.35
N LYS A 828 -18.25 -32.27 56.32
CA LYS A 828 -18.41 -30.81 56.13
C LYS A 828 -19.88 -30.38 55.97
N VAL A 829 -20.69 -31.18 55.27
CA VAL A 829 -22.14 -30.92 55.14
C VAL A 829 -22.88 -31.14 56.45
N LEU A 830 -22.51 -32.16 57.24
CA LEU A 830 -23.07 -32.40 58.58
C LEU A 830 -22.72 -31.27 59.55
N GLU A 831 -21.47 -30.79 59.54
CA GLU A 831 -21.00 -29.63 60.32
C GLU A 831 -21.89 -28.41 60.09
N GLN A 832 -22.16 -28.09 58.82
CA GLN A 832 -22.95 -26.94 58.40
C GLN A 832 -24.45 -27.12 58.68
N SER A 833 -24.99 -28.32 58.44
CA SER A 833 -26.43 -28.58 58.56
C SER A 833 -26.90 -28.81 60.00
N LEU A 834 -26.01 -29.30 60.88
CA LEU A 834 -26.31 -29.60 62.28
C LEU A 834 -25.62 -28.64 63.28
N ALA A 835 -24.81 -27.70 62.79
CA ALA A 835 -24.02 -26.75 63.57
C ALA A 835 -23.11 -27.44 64.62
N LEU A 836 -22.33 -28.42 64.16
CA LEU A 836 -21.47 -29.25 65.02
C LEU A 836 -20.06 -28.69 65.13
N GLN A 837 -19.35 -29.06 66.20
CA GLN A 837 -17.91 -28.87 66.32
C GLN A 837 -17.23 -30.24 66.40
N TRP A 838 -16.32 -30.52 65.47
CA TRP A 838 -15.64 -31.81 65.37
C TRP A 838 -14.48 -31.94 66.37
N LEU A 839 -14.34 -33.14 66.93
CA LEU A 839 -13.20 -33.55 67.76
C LEU A 839 -12.21 -34.31 66.88
N TYR A 840 -10.96 -33.85 66.84
CA TYR A 840 -9.88 -34.41 66.03
C TYR A 840 -8.83 -35.11 66.91
N ALA A 841 -8.18 -36.14 66.38
CA ALA A 841 -7.00 -36.74 67.02
C ALA A 841 -5.76 -35.81 66.91
N GLU A 842 -5.04 -35.61 68.01
CA GLU A 842 -3.86 -34.73 68.05
C GLU A 842 -2.59 -35.37 67.44
N GLY A 843 -1.90 -34.62 66.56
CA GLY A 843 -0.42 -34.65 66.47
C GLY A 843 0.22 -35.19 65.18
N ALA A 844 0.72 -34.27 64.34
CA ALA A 844 1.93 -34.41 63.52
C ALA A 844 2.40 -33.04 63.00
N GLU A 845 3.63 -32.60 63.34
CA GLU A 845 4.14 -31.25 63.03
C GLU A 845 4.82 -31.14 61.65
N LYS A 846 4.78 -29.94 61.05
CA LYS A 846 5.46 -29.55 59.80
C LYS A 846 6.99 -29.47 59.93
N LEU A 847 7.71 -29.87 58.88
CA LEU A 847 9.06 -29.38 58.55
C LEU A 847 9.22 -29.21 57.02
N GLU A 848 9.79 -28.09 56.56
CA GLU A 848 9.95 -27.70 55.14
C GLU A 848 11.44 -27.86 54.65
N PRO A 849 11.74 -27.99 53.33
CA PRO A 849 13.03 -28.52 52.82
C PRO A 849 13.96 -27.54 52.04
N GLN A 850 15.20 -27.98 51.73
CA GLN A 850 16.24 -27.27 50.92
C GLN A 850 16.70 -28.12 49.68
N GLN A 851 17.43 -27.53 48.70
CA GLN A 851 17.64 -28.04 47.29
C GLN A 851 19.06 -28.59 46.93
N GLU A 852 19.21 -29.53 45.94
CA GLU A 852 20.50 -30.06 45.36
C GLU A 852 20.47 -30.51 43.83
N THR A 853 21.55 -31.13 43.24
CA THR A 853 21.89 -31.25 41.76
C THR A 853 22.49 -32.63 41.20
N PRO A 854 22.77 -32.88 39.87
CA PRO A 854 22.85 -34.25 39.19
C PRO A 854 24.20 -34.81 38.53
N THR A 855 24.20 -35.98 37.78
CA THR A 855 25.41 -36.80 37.30
C THR A 855 25.39 -37.48 35.85
N LYS A 856 26.36 -38.38 35.44
CA LYS A 856 26.93 -38.67 34.04
C LYS A 856 26.86 -40.13 33.41
N MET A 857 27.33 -40.40 32.15
CA MET A 857 27.08 -41.58 31.23
C MET A 857 28.33 -42.35 30.60
N VAL A 858 28.19 -43.61 30.09
CA VAL A 858 29.25 -44.55 29.55
C VAL A 858 28.88 -45.34 28.24
N PRO A 859 29.80 -45.61 27.26
CA PRO A 859 29.52 -46.27 25.94
C PRO A 859 29.95 -47.77 25.77
N PRO A 860 29.49 -48.48 24.71
CA PRO A 860 29.66 -49.94 24.49
C PRO A 860 30.78 -50.36 23.52
N SER A 861 30.86 -51.67 23.20
CA SER A 861 31.92 -52.28 22.38
C SER A 861 31.90 -51.93 20.87
N PRO A 862 33.06 -51.93 20.20
CA PRO A 862 33.19 -51.41 18.82
C PRO A 862 32.42 -52.20 17.76
N GLU A 863 32.39 -53.53 17.87
CA GLU A 863 31.66 -54.40 16.92
C GLU A 863 30.15 -54.08 16.88
N ILE A 864 29.57 -53.70 18.03
CA ILE A 864 28.15 -53.36 18.11
C ILE A 864 27.92 -51.90 17.65
N ILE A 865 28.87 -50.99 17.88
CA ILE A 865 28.86 -49.64 17.29
C ILE A 865 28.88 -49.74 15.76
N GLU A 866 29.71 -50.61 15.17
CA GLU A 866 29.78 -50.81 13.72
C GLU A 866 28.52 -51.48 13.16
N LYS A 867 27.97 -52.50 13.85
CA LYS A 867 26.67 -53.12 13.52
C LYS A 867 25.55 -52.08 13.47
N LEU A 868 25.43 -51.24 14.51
CA LEU A 868 24.44 -50.15 14.58
C LEU A 868 24.69 -49.07 13.51
N TYR A 869 25.95 -48.81 13.14
CA TYR A 869 26.29 -47.86 12.07
C TYR A 869 25.85 -48.40 10.69
N HIS A 870 26.06 -49.69 10.44
CA HIS A 870 25.68 -50.32 9.19
C HIS A 870 24.15 -50.42 9.03
N LEU A 871 23.44 -50.83 10.09
CA LEU A 871 21.97 -50.84 10.10
C LEU A 871 21.38 -49.43 9.93
N SER A 872 22.00 -48.41 10.55
CA SER A 872 21.57 -47.01 10.35
C SER A 872 21.95 -46.44 8.99
N MET A 873 22.86 -47.02 8.20
CA MET A 873 23.01 -46.71 6.77
C MET A 873 21.93 -47.37 5.91
N LEU A 874 21.53 -48.59 6.24
CA LEU A 874 20.44 -49.30 5.56
C LEU A 874 19.06 -48.72 5.87
N GLY A 875 18.93 -47.97 6.97
CA GLY A 875 17.67 -47.37 7.43
C GLY A 875 16.81 -48.33 8.27
N ASP A 876 17.39 -49.46 8.67
CA ASP A 876 16.72 -50.55 9.37
C ASP A 876 16.67 -50.25 10.88
N ILE A 877 15.62 -49.54 11.29
CA ILE A 877 15.46 -49.05 12.67
C ILE A 877 15.03 -50.16 13.63
N ASP A 878 14.29 -51.15 13.14
CA ASP A 878 13.87 -52.30 13.93
C ASP A 878 15.07 -53.16 14.32
N ALA A 879 15.98 -53.44 13.38
CA ALA A 879 17.24 -54.11 13.70
C ALA A 879 18.15 -53.30 14.63
N ILE A 880 18.09 -51.95 14.60
CA ILE A 880 18.81 -51.06 15.54
C ILE A 880 18.20 -51.15 16.94
N GLU A 881 16.88 -50.98 17.07
CA GLU A 881 16.19 -51.04 18.36
C GLU A 881 16.28 -52.44 18.98
N GLY A 882 16.25 -53.51 18.18
CA GLY A 882 16.55 -54.89 18.59
C GLY A 882 17.98 -55.05 19.11
N THR A 883 18.98 -54.62 18.34
CA THR A 883 20.40 -54.70 18.76
C THR A 883 20.69 -53.87 20.02
N LEU A 884 19.99 -52.75 20.22
CA LEU A 884 20.09 -51.93 21.44
C LEU A 884 19.36 -52.57 22.63
N ARG A 885 18.22 -53.25 22.41
CA ARG A 885 17.52 -54.02 23.45
C ARG A 885 18.39 -55.18 23.96
N GLU A 886 19.07 -55.91 23.05
CA GLU A 886 20.06 -56.93 23.42
C GLU A 886 21.19 -56.32 24.27
N LEU A 887 21.78 -55.20 23.82
CA LEU A 887 22.93 -54.55 24.47
C LEU A 887 22.63 -53.98 25.88
N VAL A 888 21.40 -53.50 26.14
CA VAL A 888 20.98 -53.03 27.47
C VAL A 888 20.68 -54.18 28.41
N ASN A 889 20.16 -55.30 27.91
CA ASN A 889 19.95 -56.51 28.70
C ASN A 889 21.29 -57.13 29.13
N ASP A 890 22.32 -57.09 28.26
CA ASP A 890 23.65 -57.64 28.56
C ASP A 890 24.46 -56.79 29.55
N ASN A 891 24.32 -55.46 29.56
CA ASN A 891 24.97 -54.61 30.56
C ASN A 891 24.22 -53.29 30.84
N SER A 892 23.63 -53.19 32.04
CA SER A 892 22.82 -52.04 32.47
C SER A 892 23.59 -50.72 32.59
N ALA A 893 24.93 -50.74 32.73
CA ALA A 893 25.76 -49.54 32.75
C ALA A 893 25.79 -48.81 31.39
N LEU A 894 25.40 -49.50 30.30
CA LEU A 894 25.28 -48.97 28.94
C LEU A 894 23.89 -48.41 28.65
N SER A 895 22.92 -48.59 29.56
CA SER A 895 21.56 -48.03 29.46
C SER A 895 21.52 -46.54 29.09
N PRO A 896 22.36 -45.64 29.65
CA PRO A 896 22.31 -44.24 29.25
C PRO A 896 22.79 -44.01 27.79
N PHE A 897 23.83 -44.70 27.30
CA PHE A 897 24.23 -44.63 25.88
C PHE A 897 23.15 -45.19 24.95
N ALA A 898 22.57 -46.33 25.31
CA ALA A 898 21.54 -46.98 24.50
C ALA A 898 20.25 -46.16 24.43
N LYS A 899 19.86 -45.49 25.52
CA LYS A 899 18.75 -44.51 25.53
C LYS A 899 18.97 -43.37 24.55
N GLU A 900 20.21 -42.89 24.40
CA GLU A 900 20.53 -41.77 23.50
C GLU A 900 20.40 -42.20 22.02
N ILE A 901 20.87 -43.41 21.66
CA ILE A 901 20.64 -43.95 20.30
C ILE A 901 19.18 -44.32 20.07
N GLN A 902 18.50 -44.90 21.07
CA GLN A 902 17.05 -45.15 21.00
C GLN A 902 16.28 -43.84 20.81
N GLY A 903 16.67 -42.73 21.44
CA GLY A 903 16.10 -41.41 21.21
C GLY A 903 16.23 -40.93 19.76
N PHE A 904 17.39 -41.12 19.12
CA PHE A 904 17.57 -40.79 17.70
C PHE A 904 16.88 -41.78 16.74
N ALA A 905 16.71 -43.04 17.15
CA ALA A 905 15.86 -44.01 16.48
C ALA A 905 14.36 -43.65 16.58
N ALA A 906 13.91 -43.06 17.69
CA ALA A 906 12.51 -42.84 18.10
C ALA A 906 11.60 -41.79 17.37
N SER A 907 11.99 -40.82 16.54
CA SER A 907 13.30 -40.39 16.06
C SER A 907 13.30 -40.38 14.52
N PHE A 908 13.50 -41.55 13.89
CA PHE A 908 13.84 -41.72 12.47
C PHE A 908 15.07 -40.91 11.99
N GLN A 909 15.86 -40.35 12.91
CA GLN A 909 16.98 -39.46 12.61
C GLN A 909 18.26 -40.27 12.36
N THR A 910 18.22 -41.19 11.38
CA THR A 910 19.33 -42.11 11.05
C THR A 910 20.64 -41.37 10.72
N GLY A 911 20.56 -40.15 10.18
CA GLY A 911 21.72 -39.27 10.01
C GLY A 911 22.39 -38.87 11.33
N LYS A 912 21.61 -38.58 12.38
CA LYS A 912 22.13 -38.29 13.73
C LYS A 912 22.62 -39.55 14.44
N ILE A 913 21.93 -40.69 14.28
CA ILE A 913 22.44 -42.00 14.76
C ILE A 913 23.85 -42.24 14.21
N ARG A 914 24.05 -42.07 12.90
CA ARG A 914 25.37 -42.18 12.25
C ARG A 914 26.37 -41.14 12.75
N GLN A 915 25.96 -39.90 13.00
CA GLN A 915 26.85 -38.87 13.54
C GLN A 915 27.29 -39.17 14.98
N PHE A 916 26.35 -39.62 15.83
CA PHE A 916 26.58 -39.99 17.22
C PHE A 916 27.47 -41.24 17.34
N LEU A 917 27.17 -42.31 16.58
CA LEU A 917 28.03 -43.50 16.50
C LEU A 917 29.44 -43.14 16.01
N LYS A 918 29.58 -42.19 15.06
CA LYS A 918 30.89 -41.70 14.61
C LYS A 918 31.70 -40.98 15.70
N SER A 919 31.06 -40.29 16.65
CA SER A 919 31.81 -39.66 17.75
C SER A 919 32.42 -40.67 18.74
N PHE A 920 31.92 -41.91 18.78
CA PHE A 920 32.56 -42.99 19.54
C PHE A 920 33.52 -43.82 18.67
N ALA A 921 33.22 -44.03 17.39
CA ALA A 921 34.10 -44.76 16.47
C ALA A 921 35.42 -44.04 16.14
N MET A 922 35.49 -42.70 16.27
CA MET A 922 36.76 -41.95 16.11
C MET A 922 37.57 -41.80 17.41
N ALA A 923 37.09 -42.36 18.53
CA ALA A 923 37.77 -42.29 19.82
C ALA A 923 38.81 -43.41 20.06
N GLU A 924 38.90 -44.41 19.17
CA GLU A 924 39.85 -45.54 19.29
C GLU A 924 40.96 -45.55 18.21
N SER A 925 41.13 -44.45 17.46
CA SER A 925 42.30 -44.24 16.59
C SER A 925 43.20 -43.08 17.05
N ALA A 926 43.22 -42.81 18.35
CA ALA A 926 44.00 -41.75 19.01
C ALA A 926 44.58 -42.25 20.35
#